data_AF-A0A7V6LHE2-F1
#
_entry.id   AF-A0A7V6LHE2-F1
#
_cell.length_a   1.000
_cell.length_b   1.000
_cell.length_c   1.000
_cell.angle_alpha   90.00
_cell.angle_beta   90.00
_cell.angle_gamma   90.00
#
_symmetry.space_group_name_H-M   'P 1'
#
loop_
_entity.id
_entity.type
_entity.pdbx_description
1 polymer ?
#
loop_
_entity_poly.entity_id
_entity_poly.type
_entity_poly.pdbx_seq_one_letter_code
_entity_poly.pdbx_strand_id
1 'polypeptide(L)'
;MIVACRWAREMCAWLLAGFASVALAGNLLRNPGFEEALEPVWQKRTPEDAARKLYRVGEGGRSGAGAVLENVVPAYTRLRQGHDRSISVEAGSLVELAAWIRSELDTNAVTTLQLYCMDTEDGILSQPTSRPIFGACDWTQVRLRTQIPDRTTYVMVYLQTRNGAGRVMFDDVALTVKRAPVPRVPPPRIALFTDLSATNVVIQRARVLFEEGLILNTKDPAAALSNAAGALVLYQGNLPPALVPELNRFAQAGGRVFMDMRAFARSRGVEARMAEVGGVAAGLSWQARMAAGLRVVKEGDATAGFRLGQIMPRAGWPDGKLAVLPSESSAWPGIEVLAVAPGGEPGLVRQPVGKGAITACDLLSLREPYCRHVDAYYAFTPVSGALGNPVRFGEYYEKRLSYEGVVEEMRRLAQAYPNVIRLEEEGEASDGNRIWSLNLGKPDAPLYFLYAAAHGAEWEPGYGLITFARRLAEGRLRDVVDLERVRIKILPLLNPYGYEKMRRHNARGVDLNRQGDFEWERFSGRDSNKDGVYGPNDFDWKGTAPFSEPEARVYRKIVSDPALFCLLDFHGNSGANDNKLAFHAFSAHPDNELKAWELQRITNERLRGRHLLRQNDETFASCYLLERVYSDSPRPTLQNTGARGRFGLLIELTAIYPESYGTLLQTDVTCEMCRALFLAYPPPQQ
;
A
#
# COMPACT_ATOMS: atom_id res chain seq x y z
N MET A 1 21.88 12.15 -32.26
CA MET A 1 20.74 13.09 -32.35
C MET A 1 19.75 12.54 -33.37
N ILE A 2 18.44 12.57 -33.07
CA ILE A 2 17.32 12.05 -33.91
C ILE A 2 17.13 10.51 -33.89
N VAL A 3 16.90 9.90 -32.71
CA VAL A 3 16.09 8.65 -32.57
C VAL A 3 15.32 8.61 -31.23
N ALA A 4 15.73 9.40 -30.23
CA ALA A 4 15.10 9.43 -28.90
C ALA A 4 13.69 10.09 -28.81
N CYS A 5 13.08 10.51 -29.93
CA CYS A 5 11.91 11.41 -29.90
C CYS A 5 10.55 10.72 -30.16
N ARG A 6 10.51 9.41 -30.42
CA ARG A 6 9.23 8.70 -30.71
C ARG A 6 8.58 8.08 -29.47
N TRP A 7 9.37 7.50 -28.56
CA TRP A 7 8.86 6.88 -27.31
C TRP A 7 8.39 7.90 -26.27
N ALA A 8 9.00 9.09 -26.24
CA ALA A 8 8.60 10.17 -25.34
C ALA A 8 7.24 10.79 -25.73
N ARG A 9 6.84 10.73 -27.00
CA ARG A 9 5.56 11.31 -27.48
C ARG A 9 4.36 10.41 -27.22
N GLU A 10 4.53 9.09 -27.22
CA GLU A 10 3.43 8.15 -26.89
C GLU A 10 3.17 8.07 -25.38
N MET A 11 4.18 8.23 -24.52
CA MET A 11 3.97 8.37 -23.06
C MET A 11 3.39 9.74 -22.67
N CYS A 12 3.74 10.82 -23.37
CA CYS A 12 3.15 12.15 -23.13
C CYS A 12 1.66 12.21 -23.51
N ALA A 13 1.21 11.41 -24.49
CA ALA A 13 -0.19 11.36 -24.88
C ALA A 13 -1.09 10.72 -23.79
N TRP A 14 -0.55 9.83 -22.95
CA TRP A 14 -1.30 9.21 -21.84
C TRP A 14 -1.24 10.02 -20.54
N LEU A 15 -0.17 10.78 -20.31
CA LEU A 15 -0.06 11.68 -19.15
C LEU A 15 -0.87 12.99 -19.31
N LEU A 16 -1.20 13.38 -20.54
CA LEU A 16 -2.06 14.55 -20.82
C LEU A 16 -3.53 14.19 -21.08
N ALA A 17 -3.88 12.90 -21.20
CA ALA A 17 -5.27 12.46 -21.35
C ALA A 17 -6.06 12.32 -20.03
N GLY A 18 -5.39 12.51 -18.87
CA GLY A 18 -6.03 12.44 -17.54
C GLY A 18 -6.74 13.72 -17.08
N PHE A 19 -6.65 14.81 -17.85
CA PHE A 19 -7.33 16.08 -17.58
C PHE A 19 -8.35 16.43 -18.66
N ALA A 20 -8.98 15.43 -19.27
CA ALA A 20 -10.28 15.68 -19.90
C ALA A 20 -11.24 16.04 -18.77
N SER A 21 -11.65 17.31 -18.68
CA SER A 21 -12.81 17.72 -17.90
C SER A 21 -14.03 17.02 -18.50
N VAL A 22 -14.28 15.78 -18.07
CA VAL A 22 -15.58 15.17 -18.27
C VAL A 22 -16.53 16.02 -17.42
N ALA A 23 -17.43 16.73 -18.07
CA ALA A 23 -18.55 17.35 -17.37
C ALA A 23 -19.26 16.23 -16.59
N LEU A 24 -19.06 16.21 -15.27
CA LEU A 24 -19.70 15.25 -14.40
C LEU A 24 -21.17 15.60 -14.35
N ALA A 25 -21.99 14.60 -14.70
CA ALA A 25 -23.44 14.65 -14.79
C ALA A 25 -24.09 15.25 -13.54
N GLY A 26 -25.28 15.83 -13.73
CA GLY A 26 -26.11 16.39 -12.66
C GLY A 26 -26.42 15.39 -11.53
N ASN A 27 -27.09 15.87 -10.50
CA ASN A 27 -27.47 15.07 -9.35
C ASN A 27 -28.26 13.82 -9.78
N LEU A 28 -27.80 12.63 -9.35
CA LEU A 28 -28.46 11.35 -9.63
C LEU A 28 -29.76 11.18 -8.82
N LEU A 29 -29.98 12.01 -7.81
CA LEU A 29 -31.17 12.00 -6.99
C LEU A 29 -32.28 12.88 -7.58
N ARG A 30 -33.50 12.40 -7.47
CA ARG A 30 -34.73 13.15 -7.72
C ARG A 30 -35.20 13.85 -6.45
N ASN A 31 -35.88 14.99 -6.60
CA ASN A 31 -36.33 15.83 -5.49
C ASN A 31 -35.25 16.06 -4.39
N PRO A 32 -34.04 16.55 -4.74
CA PRO A 32 -32.92 16.64 -3.80
C PRO A 32 -33.01 17.75 -2.75
N GLY A 33 -33.74 18.83 -3.05
CA GLY A 33 -34.07 19.92 -2.11
C GLY A 33 -35.43 19.75 -1.42
N PHE A 34 -36.09 18.60 -1.63
CA PHE A 34 -37.39 18.30 -1.02
C PHE A 34 -38.50 19.32 -1.34
N GLU A 35 -38.41 20.00 -2.49
CA GLU A 35 -39.40 20.97 -2.95
C GLU A 35 -40.76 20.34 -3.26
N GLU A 36 -40.75 19.06 -3.66
CA GLU A 36 -41.95 18.25 -3.86
C GLU A 36 -42.22 17.33 -2.65
N ALA A 37 -43.37 16.66 -2.62
CA ALA A 37 -43.67 15.64 -1.60
C ALA A 37 -42.55 14.58 -1.50
N LEU A 38 -42.31 14.06 -0.28
CA LEU A 38 -41.27 13.05 -0.07
C LEU A 38 -41.57 11.81 -0.92
N GLU A 39 -42.75 11.23 -0.77
CA GLU A 39 -43.17 10.06 -1.54
C GLU A 39 -43.71 10.45 -2.92
N PRO A 40 -43.54 9.59 -3.94
CA PRO A 40 -42.98 8.23 -3.88
C PRO A 40 -41.44 8.17 -3.98
N VAL A 41 -40.78 9.28 -4.27
CA VAL A 41 -39.35 9.33 -4.61
C VAL A 41 -38.46 9.01 -3.39
N TRP A 42 -38.72 9.68 -2.26
CA TRP A 42 -38.10 9.43 -0.97
C TRP A 42 -39.04 8.58 -0.10
N GLN A 43 -38.66 7.33 0.13
CA GLN A 43 -39.41 6.40 0.95
C GLN A 43 -39.02 6.51 2.42
N LYS A 44 -40.03 6.56 3.29
CA LYS A 44 -39.88 6.41 4.75
C LYS A 44 -39.46 4.98 5.08
N ARG A 45 -38.16 4.70 5.10
CA ARG A 45 -37.63 3.35 5.37
C ARG A 45 -38.04 2.87 6.75
N THR A 46 -37.98 3.75 7.73
CA THR A 46 -38.53 3.50 9.06
C THR A 46 -39.95 4.05 9.08
N PRO A 47 -40.98 3.22 9.31
CA PRO A 47 -42.35 3.69 9.50
C PRO A 47 -42.48 4.65 10.68
N GLU A 48 -43.48 5.53 10.62
CA GLU A 48 -43.80 6.45 11.71
C GLU A 48 -44.56 5.74 12.83
N ASP A 49 -44.29 6.13 14.08
CA ASP A 49 -44.95 5.63 15.27
C ASP A 49 -44.88 6.67 16.40
N ALA A 50 -45.29 6.32 17.63
CA ALA A 50 -45.24 7.23 18.76
C ALA A 50 -43.81 7.73 19.10
N ALA A 51 -42.77 7.00 18.69
CA ALA A 51 -41.38 7.34 18.96
C ALA A 51 -40.76 8.24 17.88
N ARG A 52 -41.32 8.28 16.66
CA ARG A 52 -40.68 8.97 15.53
C ARG A 52 -41.64 9.45 14.44
N LYS A 53 -41.25 10.54 13.79
CA LYS A 53 -41.98 11.14 12.64
C LYS A 53 -41.01 11.46 11.49
N LEU A 54 -41.51 11.37 10.27
CA LEU A 54 -40.77 11.73 9.05
C LEU A 54 -41.66 12.57 8.14
N TYR A 55 -41.29 13.82 7.89
CA TYR A 55 -42.14 14.73 7.12
C TYR A 55 -41.33 15.78 6.36
N ARG A 56 -41.97 16.39 5.36
CA ARG A 56 -41.47 17.57 4.64
C ARG A 56 -41.94 18.83 5.37
N VAL A 57 -41.05 19.81 5.49
CA VAL A 57 -41.43 21.20 5.78
C VAL A 57 -41.39 22.01 4.49
N GLY A 58 -42.40 22.85 4.27
CA GLY A 58 -42.50 23.67 3.05
C GLY A 58 -41.64 24.93 3.08
N GLU A 59 -41.32 25.42 4.28
CA GLU A 59 -40.37 26.52 4.53
C GLU A 59 -39.53 26.13 5.75
N GLY A 60 -38.27 26.57 5.80
CA GLY A 60 -37.34 26.29 6.89
C GLY A 60 -36.20 25.34 6.55
N GLY A 61 -36.14 24.86 5.31
CA GLY A 61 -34.92 24.29 4.72
C GLY A 61 -33.82 25.35 4.57
N ARG A 62 -32.67 24.91 4.06
CA ARG A 62 -31.53 25.79 3.78
C ARG A 62 -31.81 26.66 2.55
N SER A 63 -32.35 26.06 1.48
CA SER A 63 -32.61 26.72 0.20
C SER A 63 -34.11 26.79 -0.15
N GLY A 64 -34.98 26.25 0.72
CA GLY A 64 -36.44 26.28 0.56
C GLY A 64 -37.13 25.29 1.50
N ALA A 65 -37.62 24.19 0.93
CA ALA A 65 -38.18 23.08 1.66
C ALA A 65 -37.10 22.19 2.31
N GLY A 66 -37.51 21.21 3.11
CA GLY A 66 -36.56 20.29 3.72
C GLY A 66 -37.21 19.02 4.26
N ALA A 67 -36.41 17.96 4.40
CA ALA A 67 -36.83 16.71 5.03
C ALA A 67 -36.49 16.72 6.53
N VAL A 68 -37.46 16.39 7.37
CA VAL A 68 -37.31 16.30 8.83
C VAL A 68 -37.41 14.84 9.26
N LEU A 69 -36.41 14.40 10.03
CA LEU A 69 -36.49 13.18 10.83
C LEU A 69 -36.56 13.60 12.30
N GLU A 70 -37.67 13.27 12.97
CA GLU A 70 -37.93 13.63 14.35
C GLU A 70 -38.02 12.36 15.20
N ASN A 71 -37.20 12.31 16.25
CA ASN A 71 -37.23 11.28 17.28
C ASN A 71 -37.79 11.88 18.56
N VAL A 72 -39.00 11.47 18.97
CA VAL A 72 -39.62 11.90 20.23
C VAL A 72 -38.89 11.27 21.42
N VAL A 73 -38.43 10.02 21.25
CA VAL A 73 -37.55 9.29 22.16
C VAL A 73 -36.37 8.73 21.36
N PRO A 74 -35.24 8.32 22.00
CA PRO A 74 -34.12 7.69 21.31
C PRO A 74 -34.58 6.55 20.38
N ALA A 75 -34.45 6.75 19.08
CA ALA A 75 -34.92 5.83 18.05
C ALA A 75 -33.98 5.83 16.84
N TYR A 76 -34.12 4.84 15.96
CA TYR A 76 -33.41 4.82 14.67
C TYR A 76 -34.36 5.14 13.52
N THR A 77 -34.14 6.27 12.87
CA THR A 77 -35.05 6.85 11.87
C THR A 77 -34.31 7.08 10.56
N ARG A 78 -34.92 6.65 9.44
CA ARG A 78 -34.28 6.57 8.13
C ARG A 78 -35.23 6.96 7.00
N LEU A 79 -34.74 7.82 6.11
CA LEU A 79 -35.35 8.15 4.82
C LEU A 79 -34.42 7.66 3.70
N ARG A 80 -34.96 7.13 2.60
CA ARG A 80 -34.13 6.59 1.51
C ARG A 80 -34.65 6.87 0.11
N GLN A 81 -33.76 6.83 -0.88
CA GLN A 81 -34.08 6.84 -2.32
C GLN A 81 -33.25 5.76 -3.05
N GLY A 82 -33.73 5.29 -4.21
CA GLY A 82 -33.06 4.25 -5.03
C GLY A 82 -33.48 2.81 -4.72
N HIS A 83 -34.40 2.62 -3.77
CA HIS A 83 -34.93 1.32 -3.37
C HIS A 83 -35.74 0.61 -4.47
N ASP A 84 -36.18 1.38 -5.46
CA ASP A 84 -36.86 0.96 -6.68
C ASP A 84 -35.85 0.61 -7.81
N ARG A 85 -34.55 0.54 -7.50
CA ARG A 85 -33.44 0.27 -8.43
C ARG A 85 -33.27 1.34 -9.52
N SER A 86 -33.81 2.53 -9.32
CA SER A 86 -33.75 3.63 -10.30
C SER A 86 -32.37 4.29 -10.41
N ILE A 87 -31.49 4.12 -9.41
CA ILE A 87 -30.17 4.73 -9.38
C ILE A 87 -29.12 3.66 -9.67
N SER A 88 -28.54 3.71 -10.87
CA SER A 88 -27.41 2.86 -11.25
C SER A 88 -26.15 3.69 -11.41
N VAL A 89 -25.02 3.14 -10.95
CA VAL A 89 -23.69 3.73 -11.12
C VAL A 89 -22.73 2.64 -11.55
N GLU A 90 -21.92 2.92 -12.58
CA GLU A 90 -20.96 1.96 -13.11
C GLU A 90 -19.94 1.54 -12.03
N ALA A 91 -19.70 0.23 -11.90
CA ALA A 91 -18.73 -0.31 -10.96
C ALA A 91 -17.33 0.26 -11.19
N GLY A 92 -16.61 0.53 -10.10
CA GLY A 92 -15.32 1.22 -10.13
C GLY A 92 -15.40 2.74 -10.19
N SER A 93 -16.59 3.33 -10.41
CA SER A 93 -16.80 4.78 -10.36
C SER A 93 -16.56 5.32 -8.97
N LEU A 94 -16.07 6.55 -8.90
CA LEU A 94 -15.95 7.28 -7.65
C LEU A 94 -17.15 8.21 -7.50
N VAL A 95 -17.88 8.11 -6.39
CA VAL A 95 -19.07 8.91 -6.12
C VAL A 95 -18.93 9.75 -4.85
N GLU A 96 -19.71 10.83 -4.78
CA GLU A 96 -19.93 11.63 -3.57
C GLU A 96 -21.42 11.72 -3.30
N LEU A 97 -21.82 11.32 -2.09
CA LEU A 97 -23.09 11.65 -1.47
C LEU A 97 -22.87 12.84 -0.53
N ALA A 98 -23.61 13.92 -0.73
CA ALA A 98 -23.55 15.11 0.12
C ALA A 98 -24.95 15.56 0.53
N ALA A 99 -25.07 16.21 1.69
CA ALA A 99 -26.28 16.87 2.14
C ALA A 99 -25.93 18.02 3.09
N TRP A 100 -26.78 19.04 3.14
CA TRP A 100 -26.77 20.00 4.23
C TRP A 100 -27.64 19.49 5.37
N ILE A 101 -27.08 19.53 6.59
CA ILE A 101 -27.72 19.00 7.78
C ILE A 101 -27.77 20.09 8.85
N ARG A 102 -28.93 20.29 9.46
CA ARG A 102 -29.10 21.05 10.70
C ARG A 102 -29.74 20.14 11.74
N SER A 103 -29.20 20.13 12.97
CA SER A 103 -29.63 19.21 14.01
C SER A 103 -29.95 19.96 15.29
N GLU A 104 -31.09 19.62 15.89
CA GLU A 104 -31.55 20.03 17.22
C GLU A 104 -31.60 18.81 18.16
N LEU A 105 -30.88 17.74 17.81
CA LEU A 105 -30.85 16.50 18.58
C LEU A 105 -29.95 16.62 19.83
N ASP A 106 -30.25 15.80 20.84
CA ASP A 106 -29.41 15.66 22.03
C ASP A 106 -28.00 15.13 21.72
N THR A 107 -27.06 15.27 22.67
CA THR A 107 -25.66 14.89 22.49
C THR A 107 -25.42 13.40 22.27
N ASN A 108 -26.40 12.53 22.55
CA ASN A 108 -26.29 11.09 22.31
C ASN A 108 -26.67 10.72 20.87
N ALA A 109 -27.31 11.64 20.14
CA ALA A 109 -27.72 11.40 18.78
C ALA A 109 -26.56 11.37 17.81
N VAL A 110 -26.66 10.47 16.83
CA VAL A 110 -25.69 10.33 15.75
C VAL A 110 -26.40 10.42 14.41
N THR A 111 -26.09 11.47 13.65
CA THR A 111 -26.63 11.71 12.31
C THR A 111 -25.57 11.39 11.25
N THR A 112 -25.96 10.65 10.21
CA THR A 112 -25.06 10.27 9.10
C THR A 112 -25.79 10.26 7.76
N LEU A 113 -25.02 10.33 6.68
CA LEU A 113 -25.42 9.86 5.36
C LEU A 113 -24.91 8.44 5.16
N GLN A 114 -25.63 7.62 4.41
CA GLN A 114 -25.18 6.28 4.08
C GLN A 114 -25.52 5.93 2.63
N LEU A 115 -24.60 5.26 1.94
CA LEU A 115 -24.80 4.75 0.58
C LEU A 115 -24.77 3.24 0.63
N TYR A 116 -25.79 2.56 0.09
CA TYR A 116 -25.80 1.11 -0.09
C TYR A 116 -25.49 0.79 -1.54
N CYS A 117 -24.57 -0.15 -1.78
CA CYS A 117 -24.24 -0.71 -3.09
C CYS A 117 -24.80 -2.13 -3.16
N MET A 118 -25.68 -2.39 -4.12
CA MET A 118 -26.49 -3.60 -4.17
C MET A 118 -26.23 -4.38 -5.46
N ASP A 119 -26.18 -5.72 -5.38
CA ASP A 119 -26.16 -6.58 -6.56
C ASP A 119 -27.57 -6.87 -7.11
N THR A 120 -27.65 -7.70 -8.16
CA THR A 120 -28.91 -8.06 -8.81
C THR A 120 -29.88 -8.83 -7.93
N GLU A 121 -29.38 -9.49 -6.88
CA GLU A 121 -30.12 -10.35 -5.94
C GLU A 121 -30.48 -9.63 -4.64
N ASP A 122 -30.39 -8.29 -4.61
CA ASP A 122 -30.55 -7.45 -3.42
C ASP A 122 -29.54 -7.75 -2.29
N GLY A 123 -28.40 -8.36 -2.64
CA GLY A 123 -27.25 -8.55 -1.77
C GLY A 123 -26.51 -7.22 -1.55
N ILE A 124 -26.16 -6.93 -0.29
CA ILE A 124 -25.36 -5.74 0.06
C ILE A 124 -23.89 -6.03 -0.21
N LEU A 125 -23.31 -5.33 -1.18
CA LEU A 125 -21.88 -5.40 -1.50
C LEU A 125 -21.05 -4.44 -0.64
N SER A 126 -21.61 -3.27 -0.34
CA SER A 126 -20.98 -2.25 0.50
C SER A 126 -22.03 -1.27 1.05
N GLN A 127 -21.77 -0.67 2.21
CA GLN A 127 -22.70 0.27 2.85
C GLN A 127 -22.01 1.42 3.63
N PRO A 128 -21.09 2.20 3.02
CA PRO A 128 -20.30 3.19 3.73
C PRO A 128 -21.14 4.34 4.28
N THR A 129 -20.70 4.90 5.41
CA THR A 129 -21.36 6.02 6.11
C THR A 129 -20.47 7.25 6.10
N SER A 130 -21.08 8.44 6.00
CA SER A 130 -20.36 9.70 6.20
C SER A 130 -19.75 9.80 7.59
N ARG A 131 -18.89 10.80 7.79
CA ARG A 131 -18.54 11.24 9.15
C ARG A 131 -19.81 11.56 9.95
N PRO A 132 -19.90 11.12 11.22
CA PRO A 132 -21.05 11.39 12.05
C PRO A 132 -21.10 12.85 12.52
N ILE A 133 -22.30 13.40 12.59
CA ILE A 133 -22.58 14.60 13.40
C ILE A 133 -23.15 14.11 14.74
N PHE A 134 -22.57 14.59 15.84
CA PHE A 134 -23.04 14.34 17.19
C PHE A 134 -23.86 15.53 17.70
N GLY A 135 -25.07 15.26 18.17
CA GLY A 135 -25.97 16.27 18.72
C GLY A 135 -26.30 17.44 17.80
N ALA A 136 -26.44 18.62 18.39
CA ALA A 136 -26.90 19.81 17.71
C ALA A 136 -25.81 20.42 16.81
N CYS A 137 -26.24 20.91 15.65
CA CYS A 137 -25.39 21.68 14.73
C CYS A 137 -26.25 22.64 13.90
N ASP A 138 -25.65 23.76 13.51
CA ASP A 138 -26.22 24.59 12.45
C ASP A 138 -25.95 23.96 11.07
N TRP A 139 -26.52 24.52 10.01
CA TRP A 139 -26.38 24.03 8.64
C TRP A 139 -24.93 23.71 8.28
N THR A 140 -24.64 22.41 8.25
CA THR A 140 -23.32 21.84 8.02
C THR A 140 -23.39 20.92 6.83
N GLN A 141 -22.49 21.08 5.87
CA GLN A 141 -22.44 20.18 4.72
C GLN A 141 -21.70 18.91 5.11
N VAL A 142 -22.38 17.78 5.03
CA VAL A 142 -21.81 16.45 5.24
C VAL A 142 -21.59 15.79 3.90
N ARG A 143 -20.46 15.08 3.78
CA ARG A 143 -20.07 14.35 2.57
C ARG A 143 -19.66 12.93 2.94
N LEU A 144 -19.99 12.00 2.06
CA LEU A 144 -19.54 10.63 2.00
C LEU A 144 -19.02 10.42 0.58
N ARG A 145 -17.76 10.03 0.43
CA ARG A 145 -17.24 9.60 -0.87
C ARG A 145 -17.01 8.10 -0.80
N THR A 146 -17.09 7.42 -1.93
CA THR A 146 -16.73 6.00 -2.01
C THR A 146 -16.54 5.55 -3.46
N GLN A 147 -15.81 4.46 -3.65
CA GLN A 147 -15.76 3.76 -4.93
C GLN A 147 -16.88 2.71 -5.00
N ILE A 148 -17.58 2.65 -6.12
CA ILE A 148 -18.63 1.66 -6.35
C ILE A 148 -17.99 0.27 -6.50
N PRO A 149 -18.34 -0.72 -5.66
CA PRO A 149 -17.79 -2.07 -5.77
C PRO A 149 -18.14 -2.77 -7.08
N ASP A 150 -17.29 -3.71 -7.49
CA ASP A 150 -17.61 -4.68 -8.54
C ASP A 150 -18.93 -5.40 -8.24
N ARG A 151 -19.68 -5.76 -9.29
CA ARG A 151 -21.03 -6.38 -9.24
C ARG A 151 -22.16 -5.47 -8.76
N THR A 152 -21.90 -4.22 -8.40
CA THR A 152 -22.97 -3.27 -8.06
C THR A 152 -23.85 -3.02 -9.28
N THR A 153 -25.16 -3.10 -9.11
CA THR A 153 -26.14 -2.87 -10.18
C THR A 153 -27.02 -1.65 -9.90
N TYR A 154 -27.30 -1.39 -8.62
CA TYR A 154 -27.98 -0.17 -8.19
C TYR A 154 -27.47 0.27 -6.81
N VAL A 155 -27.74 1.53 -6.47
CA VAL A 155 -27.38 2.11 -5.17
C VAL A 155 -28.60 2.71 -4.49
N MET A 156 -28.56 2.76 -3.16
CA MET A 156 -29.57 3.46 -2.35
C MET A 156 -28.90 4.50 -1.45
N VAL A 157 -29.47 5.69 -1.41
CA VAL A 157 -29.05 6.78 -0.52
C VAL A 157 -29.93 6.79 0.71
N TYR A 158 -29.32 6.94 1.88
CA TYR A 158 -29.98 7.01 3.18
C TYR A 158 -29.60 8.29 3.93
N LEU A 159 -30.62 8.96 4.46
CA LEU A 159 -30.52 10.03 5.44
C LEU A 159 -31.00 9.48 6.78
N GLN A 160 -30.19 9.59 7.83
CA GLN A 160 -30.49 8.85 9.06
C GLN A 160 -29.96 9.47 10.34
N THR A 161 -30.71 9.24 11.41
CA THR A 161 -30.33 9.57 12.78
C THR A 161 -30.68 8.44 13.75
N ARG A 162 -29.86 8.25 14.78
CA ARG A 162 -30.04 7.21 15.82
C ARG A 162 -29.67 7.69 17.22
N ASN A 163 -30.10 6.94 18.23
CA ASN A 163 -29.66 6.99 19.64
C ASN A 163 -30.03 8.24 20.46
N GLY A 164 -30.58 9.30 19.87
CA GLY A 164 -31.02 10.49 20.60
C GLY A 164 -32.39 11.01 20.13
N ALA A 165 -32.96 11.90 20.94
CA ALA A 165 -34.24 12.56 20.72
C ALA A 165 -34.04 14.00 20.21
N GLY A 166 -35.05 14.53 19.52
CA GLY A 166 -35.05 15.84 18.86
C GLY A 166 -35.28 15.73 17.35
N ARG A 167 -34.97 16.81 16.64
CA ARG A 167 -35.20 16.93 15.19
C ARG A 167 -33.90 17.11 14.43
N VAL A 168 -33.81 16.49 13.26
CA VAL A 168 -32.76 16.76 12.28
C VAL A 168 -33.38 17.05 10.93
N MET A 169 -32.84 18.07 10.27
CA MET A 169 -33.25 18.55 8.97
C MET A 169 -32.17 18.25 7.95
N PHE A 170 -32.60 17.80 6.77
CA PHE A 170 -31.75 17.57 5.61
C PHE A 170 -32.25 18.42 4.44
N ASP A 171 -31.32 18.97 3.67
CA ASP A 171 -31.60 19.72 2.46
C ASP A 171 -30.46 19.58 1.44
N ASP A 172 -30.73 19.94 0.18
CA ASP A 172 -29.77 20.00 -0.93
C ASP A 172 -28.94 18.70 -1.08
N VAL A 173 -29.62 17.54 -1.06
CA VAL A 173 -28.95 16.23 -1.09
C VAL A 173 -28.48 15.91 -2.50
N ALA A 174 -27.20 15.59 -2.67
CA ALA A 174 -26.63 15.26 -3.96
C ALA A 174 -25.89 13.93 -3.95
N LEU A 175 -26.21 13.05 -4.90
CA LEU A 175 -25.34 11.93 -5.28
C LEU A 175 -24.76 12.24 -6.66
N THR A 176 -23.44 12.38 -6.74
CA THR A 176 -22.74 12.73 -7.99
C THR A 176 -21.61 11.76 -8.27
N VAL A 177 -21.43 11.39 -9.54
CA VAL A 177 -20.21 10.73 -9.99
C VAL A 177 -19.11 11.79 -9.99
N LYS A 178 -18.00 11.52 -9.30
CA LYS A 178 -16.79 12.37 -9.28
C LYS A 178 -15.72 11.89 -10.23
N ARG A 179 -15.75 10.61 -10.59
CA ARG A 179 -14.87 10.02 -11.59
C ARG A 179 -15.53 8.77 -12.15
N ALA A 180 -15.47 8.61 -13.46
CA ALA A 180 -15.79 7.33 -14.10
C ALA A 180 -14.81 6.23 -13.63
N PRO A 181 -15.12 4.95 -13.85
CA PRO A 181 -14.18 3.88 -13.55
C PRO A 181 -12.89 4.07 -14.33
N VAL A 182 -11.76 3.82 -13.69
CA VAL A 182 -10.46 3.82 -14.37
C VAL A 182 -10.19 2.39 -14.80
N PRO A 183 -10.16 2.07 -16.11
CA PRO A 183 -9.89 0.72 -16.56
C PRO A 183 -8.54 0.23 -16.05
N ARG A 184 -8.52 -1.00 -15.52
CA ARG A 184 -7.29 -1.64 -15.10
C ARG A 184 -6.48 -2.03 -16.33
N VAL A 185 -5.21 -1.63 -16.39
CA VAL A 185 -4.30 -2.09 -17.44
C VAL A 185 -4.21 -3.62 -17.40
N PRO A 186 -4.45 -4.36 -18.50
CA PRO A 186 -4.34 -5.82 -18.50
C PRO A 186 -2.92 -6.28 -18.13
N PRO A 187 -2.77 -7.41 -17.41
CA PRO A 187 -1.45 -7.91 -17.04
C PRO A 187 -0.70 -8.38 -18.30
N PRO A 188 0.65 -8.34 -18.29
CA PRO A 188 1.43 -8.86 -19.40
C PRO A 188 1.14 -10.36 -19.59
N ARG A 189 1.00 -10.78 -20.85
CA ARG A 189 0.79 -12.21 -21.19
C ARG A 189 2.08 -12.98 -20.97
N ILE A 190 2.09 -13.90 -20.02
CA ILE A 190 3.21 -14.80 -19.73
C ILE A 190 2.83 -16.23 -20.18
N ALA A 191 3.53 -16.76 -21.18
CA ALA A 191 3.33 -18.12 -21.64
C ALA A 191 3.93 -19.11 -20.61
N LEU A 192 3.11 -19.98 -20.03
CA LEU A 192 3.53 -21.03 -19.11
C LEU A 192 3.73 -22.36 -19.85
N PHE A 193 4.95 -22.88 -19.80
CA PHE A 193 5.32 -24.21 -20.27
C PHE A 193 5.69 -25.09 -19.08
N THR A 194 4.98 -26.21 -18.90
CA THR A 194 5.17 -27.04 -17.71
C THR A 194 4.68 -28.47 -17.89
N ASP A 195 5.30 -29.41 -17.17
CA ASP A 195 4.84 -30.79 -16.97
C ASP A 195 4.11 -30.98 -15.62
N LEU A 196 4.03 -29.93 -14.80
CA LEU A 196 3.40 -29.97 -13.49
C LEU A 196 1.87 -29.91 -13.63
N SER A 197 1.17 -30.54 -12.70
CA SER A 197 -0.30 -30.45 -12.64
C SER A 197 -0.75 -29.00 -12.43
N ALA A 198 -1.92 -28.62 -12.95
CA ALA A 198 -2.48 -27.30 -12.71
C ALA A 198 -2.68 -26.99 -11.21
N THR A 199 -2.81 -28.02 -10.37
CA THR A 199 -2.93 -27.93 -8.91
C THR A 199 -1.59 -27.78 -8.19
N ASN A 200 -0.46 -27.84 -8.90
CA ASN A 200 0.86 -27.64 -8.30
C ASN A 200 0.95 -26.25 -7.65
N VAL A 201 1.47 -26.20 -6.41
CA VAL A 201 1.51 -24.99 -5.59
C VAL A 201 2.34 -23.86 -6.22
N VAL A 202 3.39 -24.17 -7.00
CA VAL A 202 4.18 -23.15 -7.69
C VAL A 202 3.40 -22.54 -8.85
N ILE A 203 2.62 -23.34 -9.59
CA ILE A 203 1.72 -22.85 -10.63
C ILE A 203 0.63 -21.96 -10.02
N GLN A 204 0.03 -22.37 -8.90
CA GLN A 204 -0.98 -21.55 -8.21
C GLN A 204 -0.42 -20.19 -7.77
N ARG A 205 0.80 -20.17 -7.22
CA ARG A 205 1.50 -18.91 -6.86
C ARG A 205 1.84 -18.05 -8.07
N ALA A 206 2.30 -18.65 -9.17
CA ALA A 206 2.53 -17.92 -10.42
C ALA A 206 1.22 -17.32 -10.97
N ARG A 207 0.09 -18.02 -10.85
CA ARG A 207 -1.24 -17.49 -11.22
C ARG A 207 -1.64 -16.30 -10.34
N VAL A 208 -1.31 -16.30 -9.06
CA VAL A 208 -1.54 -15.13 -8.20
C VAL A 208 -0.69 -13.94 -8.63
N LEU A 209 0.59 -14.16 -8.97
CA LEU A 209 1.50 -13.08 -9.36
C LEU A 209 1.16 -12.46 -10.72
N PHE A 210 0.84 -13.31 -11.72
CA PHE A 210 0.60 -12.89 -13.10
C PHE A 210 -0.88 -12.80 -13.47
N GLU A 211 -1.78 -13.15 -12.54
CA GLU A 211 -3.24 -13.04 -12.68
C GLU A 211 -3.74 -13.79 -13.92
N GLU A 212 -4.74 -13.24 -14.62
CA GLU A 212 -5.21 -13.74 -15.92
C GLU A 212 -4.15 -13.64 -17.04
N GLY A 213 -3.02 -12.98 -16.77
CA GLY A 213 -1.88 -12.88 -17.70
C GLY A 213 -1.09 -14.17 -17.83
N LEU A 214 -1.20 -15.13 -16.89
CA LEU A 214 -0.54 -16.43 -17.02
C LEU A 214 -1.32 -17.37 -17.95
N ILE A 215 -0.81 -17.55 -19.16
CA ILE A 215 -1.46 -18.36 -20.19
C ILE A 215 -0.84 -19.75 -20.21
N LEU A 216 -1.60 -20.77 -19.83
CA LEU A 216 -1.17 -22.17 -19.98
C LEU A 216 -1.21 -22.57 -21.45
N ASN A 217 -0.06 -22.92 -22.04
CA ASN A 217 -0.02 -23.47 -23.39
C ASN A 217 1.07 -24.54 -23.52
N THR A 218 0.65 -25.80 -23.67
CA THR A 218 1.55 -26.97 -23.71
C THR A 218 1.61 -27.65 -25.07
N LYS A 219 0.82 -27.22 -26.06
CA LYS A 219 0.65 -27.96 -27.34
C LYS A 219 1.38 -27.32 -28.52
N ASP A 220 1.49 -25.99 -28.57
CA ASP A 220 2.17 -25.27 -29.65
C ASP A 220 2.96 -24.08 -29.06
N PRO A 221 4.27 -24.25 -28.84
CA PRO A 221 5.11 -23.18 -28.29
C PRO A 221 5.21 -21.94 -29.19
N ALA A 222 5.22 -22.10 -30.51
CA ALA A 222 5.34 -20.98 -31.43
C ALA A 222 4.10 -20.08 -31.36
N ALA A 223 2.91 -20.69 -31.38
CA ALA A 223 1.65 -19.96 -31.24
C ALA A 223 1.55 -19.28 -29.87
N ALA A 224 1.95 -19.97 -28.79
CA ALA A 224 1.94 -19.42 -27.43
C ALA A 224 2.79 -18.14 -27.29
N LEU A 225 3.97 -18.15 -27.90
CA LEU A 225 4.97 -17.09 -27.77
C LEU A 225 4.69 -15.88 -28.67
N SER A 226 3.94 -16.04 -29.76
CA SER A 226 3.67 -14.98 -30.74
C SER A 226 3.11 -13.68 -30.14
N ASN A 227 2.30 -13.79 -29.08
CA ASN A 227 1.65 -12.66 -28.39
C ASN A 227 2.04 -12.59 -26.90
N ALA A 228 3.16 -13.19 -26.50
CA ALA A 228 3.61 -13.21 -25.12
C ALA A 228 4.60 -12.06 -24.84
N ALA A 229 4.45 -11.42 -23.69
CA ALA A 229 5.44 -10.50 -23.15
C ALA A 229 6.63 -11.23 -22.51
N GLY A 230 6.41 -12.48 -22.06
CA GLY A 230 7.45 -13.34 -21.51
C GLY A 230 7.04 -14.81 -21.44
N ALA A 231 7.96 -15.67 -21.06
CA ALA A 231 7.73 -17.11 -20.92
C ALA A 231 8.26 -17.64 -19.59
N LEU A 232 7.45 -18.45 -18.90
CA LEU A 232 7.79 -19.15 -17.66
C LEU A 232 7.87 -20.65 -17.94
N VAL A 233 9.02 -21.26 -17.67
CA VAL A 233 9.28 -22.68 -17.98
C VAL A 233 9.56 -23.45 -16.69
N LEU A 234 8.63 -24.34 -16.32
CA LEU A 234 8.67 -25.13 -15.09
C LEU A 234 8.57 -26.62 -15.42
N TYR A 235 9.71 -27.29 -15.61
CA TYR A 235 9.77 -28.72 -15.90
C TYR A 235 10.54 -29.47 -14.82
N GLN A 236 9.96 -30.56 -14.29
CA GLN A 236 10.67 -31.53 -13.45
C GLN A 236 11.28 -32.67 -14.26
N GLY A 237 10.71 -33.00 -15.43
CA GLY A 237 11.19 -33.99 -16.39
C GLY A 237 11.86 -33.38 -17.63
N ASN A 238 11.83 -34.12 -18.74
CA ASN A 238 12.44 -33.69 -20.00
C ASN A 238 11.62 -32.58 -20.67
N LEU A 239 12.33 -31.63 -21.31
CA LEU A 239 11.67 -30.60 -22.11
C LEU A 239 11.21 -31.19 -23.45
N PRO A 240 10.06 -30.75 -23.99
CA PRO A 240 9.66 -31.08 -25.35
C PRO A 240 10.75 -30.63 -26.35
N PRO A 241 11.15 -31.47 -27.33
CA PRO A 241 12.23 -31.14 -28.26
C PRO A 241 12.03 -29.81 -29.03
N ALA A 242 10.77 -29.48 -29.35
CA ALA A 242 10.42 -28.25 -30.06
C ALA A 242 10.51 -26.99 -29.17
N LEU A 243 10.49 -27.12 -27.84
CA LEU A 243 10.36 -25.96 -26.95
C LEU A 243 11.62 -25.09 -26.94
N VAL A 244 12.81 -25.69 -26.81
CA VAL A 244 14.08 -24.94 -26.68
C VAL A 244 14.39 -24.09 -27.92
N PRO A 245 14.25 -24.59 -29.17
CA PRO A 245 14.40 -23.75 -30.35
C PRO A 245 13.44 -22.56 -30.39
N GLU A 246 12.18 -22.75 -29.98
CA GLU A 246 11.16 -21.69 -29.96
C GLU A 246 11.46 -20.63 -28.90
N LEU A 247 11.87 -21.03 -27.70
CA LEU A 247 12.31 -20.11 -26.65
C LEU A 247 13.50 -19.27 -27.09
N ASN A 248 14.49 -19.88 -27.77
CA ASN A 248 15.63 -19.14 -28.32
C ASN A 248 15.20 -18.16 -29.41
N ARG A 249 14.27 -18.53 -30.31
CA ARG A 249 13.75 -17.62 -31.33
C ARG A 249 12.99 -16.45 -30.71
N PHE A 250 12.15 -16.72 -29.71
CA PHE A 250 11.43 -15.70 -28.96
C PHE A 250 12.39 -14.75 -28.25
N ALA A 251 13.39 -15.28 -27.53
CA ALA A 251 14.40 -14.46 -26.87
C ALA A 251 15.22 -13.64 -27.87
N GLN A 252 15.64 -14.23 -28.99
CA GLN A 252 16.36 -13.53 -30.07
C GLN A 252 15.60 -12.28 -30.57
N ALA A 253 14.27 -12.37 -30.65
CA ALA A 253 13.40 -11.28 -31.06
C ALA A 253 13.17 -10.19 -29.99
N GLY A 254 13.64 -10.38 -28.75
CA GLY A 254 13.43 -9.46 -27.62
C GLY A 254 12.62 -10.06 -26.47
N GLY A 255 12.17 -11.31 -26.60
CA GLY A 255 11.42 -12.01 -25.57
C GLY A 255 12.21 -12.23 -24.28
N ARG A 256 11.49 -12.25 -23.16
CA ARG A 256 12.05 -12.53 -21.82
C ARG A 256 11.61 -13.91 -21.36
N VAL A 257 12.56 -14.77 -21.00
CA VAL A 257 12.27 -16.13 -20.54
C VAL A 257 12.83 -16.33 -19.14
N PHE A 258 12.03 -16.91 -18.25
CA PHE A 258 12.48 -17.46 -16.98
C PHE A 258 12.33 -18.98 -17.00
N MET A 259 13.37 -19.70 -16.60
CA MET A 259 13.35 -21.16 -16.47
C MET A 259 13.69 -21.57 -15.04
N ASP A 260 13.02 -22.61 -14.53
CA ASP A 260 13.57 -23.34 -13.39
C ASP A 260 14.97 -23.89 -13.74
N MET A 261 15.90 -23.88 -12.78
CA MET A 261 17.29 -24.27 -13.04
C MET A 261 17.42 -25.67 -13.64
N ARG A 262 16.56 -26.62 -13.25
CA ARG A 262 16.57 -27.99 -13.79
C ARG A 262 16.23 -28.01 -15.27
N ALA A 263 15.22 -27.24 -15.68
CA ALA A 263 14.81 -27.13 -17.07
C ALA A 263 15.92 -26.46 -17.90
N PHE A 264 16.57 -25.43 -17.36
CA PHE A 264 17.67 -24.75 -18.06
C PHE A 264 18.88 -25.68 -18.25
N ALA A 265 19.30 -26.41 -17.22
CA ALA A 265 20.38 -27.40 -17.30
C ALA A 265 20.09 -28.44 -18.40
N ARG A 266 18.89 -29.01 -18.43
CA ARG A 266 18.50 -30.01 -19.45
C ARG A 266 18.42 -29.45 -20.86
N SER A 267 18.04 -28.19 -21.02
CA SER A 267 18.09 -27.51 -22.33
C SER A 267 19.52 -27.44 -22.91
N ARG A 268 20.53 -27.69 -22.07
CA ARG A 268 21.96 -27.72 -22.39
C ARG A 268 22.55 -29.13 -22.37
N GLY A 269 21.73 -30.17 -22.19
CA GLY A 269 22.19 -31.55 -22.16
C GLY A 269 22.93 -31.96 -20.89
N VAL A 270 22.77 -31.22 -19.78
CA VAL A 270 23.30 -31.61 -18.46
C VAL A 270 22.20 -31.62 -17.41
N GLU A 271 22.47 -32.21 -16.25
CA GLU A 271 21.56 -32.16 -15.09
C GLU A 271 21.98 -31.07 -14.10
N ALA A 272 21.00 -30.48 -13.43
CA ALA A 272 21.27 -29.57 -12.32
C ALA A 272 21.76 -30.36 -11.10
N ARG A 273 22.70 -29.79 -10.35
CA ARG A 273 23.20 -30.33 -9.09
C ARG A 273 22.40 -29.75 -7.93
N MET A 274 22.14 -30.55 -6.90
CA MET A 274 21.62 -30.04 -5.62
C MET A 274 22.79 -29.58 -4.74
N ALA A 275 23.04 -28.27 -4.68
CA ALA A 275 24.09 -27.67 -3.85
C ALA A 275 23.53 -27.22 -2.50
N GLU A 276 24.31 -27.39 -1.44
CA GLU A 276 24.00 -26.86 -0.12
C GLU A 276 24.28 -25.35 -0.09
N VAL A 277 23.27 -24.57 0.30
CA VAL A 277 23.34 -23.10 0.33
C VAL A 277 23.24 -22.53 1.74
N GLY A 278 23.11 -23.39 2.75
CA GLY A 278 23.07 -23.03 4.17
C GLY A 278 21.81 -23.53 4.88
N GLY A 279 21.84 -23.53 6.21
CA GLY A 279 20.74 -24.04 7.03
C GLY A 279 19.62 -23.02 7.23
N VAL A 280 18.38 -23.50 7.17
CA VAL A 280 17.17 -22.66 7.34
C VAL A 280 16.26 -23.10 8.48
N ALA A 281 16.66 -24.15 9.20
CA ALA A 281 15.92 -24.76 10.29
C ALA A 281 15.57 -23.77 11.43
N ALA A 282 14.43 -24.02 12.07
CA ALA A 282 13.86 -23.14 13.11
C ALA A 282 14.72 -23.00 14.40
N GLY A 283 15.77 -23.81 14.56
CA GLY A 283 16.73 -23.69 15.68
C GLY A 283 17.94 -22.79 15.40
N LEU A 284 18.16 -22.37 14.15
CA LEU A 284 19.30 -21.53 13.77
C LEU A 284 19.04 -20.06 14.10
N SER A 285 20.10 -19.28 14.34
CA SER A 285 19.99 -17.82 14.48
C SER A 285 19.42 -17.18 13.22
N TRP A 286 18.82 -15.99 13.33
CA TRP A 286 18.30 -15.26 12.17
C TRP A 286 19.41 -14.96 11.15
N GLN A 287 20.60 -14.58 11.62
CA GLN A 287 21.77 -14.32 10.78
C GLN A 287 22.19 -15.58 10.00
N ALA A 288 22.18 -16.76 10.63
CA ALA A 288 22.50 -18.01 9.94
C ALA A 288 21.47 -18.34 8.85
N ARG A 289 20.18 -18.12 9.12
CA ARG A 289 19.12 -18.33 8.12
C ARG A 289 19.20 -17.33 6.97
N MET A 290 19.56 -16.08 7.25
CA MET A 290 19.74 -15.04 6.24
C MET A 290 20.98 -15.26 5.38
N ALA A 291 22.02 -15.87 5.95
CA ALA A 291 23.20 -16.28 5.21
C ALA A 291 22.97 -17.51 4.32
N ALA A 292 21.84 -18.22 4.45
CA ALA A 292 21.49 -19.33 3.58
C ALA A 292 20.93 -18.81 2.24
N GLY A 293 21.70 -18.92 1.16
CA GLY A 293 21.34 -18.21 -0.06
C GLY A 293 22.35 -18.26 -1.20
N LEU A 294 22.09 -17.42 -2.20
CA LEU A 294 22.98 -17.19 -3.33
C LEU A 294 23.68 -15.84 -3.18
N ARG A 295 25.00 -15.82 -3.31
CA ARG A 295 25.78 -14.59 -3.30
C ARG A 295 25.72 -13.92 -4.66
N VAL A 296 25.25 -12.67 -4.70
CA VAL A 296 25.17 -11.87 -5.93
C VAL A 296 26.58 -11.49 -6.39
N VAL A 297 26.89 -11.83 -7.64
CA VAL A 297 28.18 -11.54 -8.28
C VAL A 297 28.04 -10.62 -9.50
N LYS A 298 26.81 -10.41 -9.98
CA LYS A 298 26.50 -9.46 -11.04
C LYS A 298 25.09 -8.87 -10.86
N GLU A 299 24.98 -7.58 -11.09
CA GLU A 299 23.70 -6.85 -11.06
C GLU A 299 22.89 -7.11 -12.33
N GLY A 300 21.57 -7.15 -12.18
CA GLY A 300 20.62 -7.27 -13.29
C GLY A 300 19.17 -7.29 -12.77
N ASP A 301 18.20 -7.32 -13.68
CA ASP A 301 16.77 -7.29 -13.32
C ASP A 301 16.39 -8.38 -12.30
N ALA A 302 16.97 -9.58 -12.41
CA ALA A 302 16.69 -10.72 -11.52
C ALA A 302 17.40 -10.66 -10.15
N THR A 303 18.38 -9.77 -9.98
CA THR A 303 19.08 -9.51 -8.71
C THR A 303 18.76 -8.10 -8.17
N ALA A 304 17.81 -7.39 -8.78
CA ALA A 304 17.52 -6.00 -8.48
C ALA A 304 17.25 -5.78 -6.98
N GLY A 305 17.96 -4.79 -6.42
CA GLY A 305 17.91 -4.40 -5.01
C GLY A 305 18.81 -5.21 -4.06
N PHE A 306 19.50 -6.24 -4.57
CA PHE A 306 20.68 -6.82 -3.90
C PHE A 306 21.95 -6.24 -4.51
N ARG A 307 22.89 -5.80 -3.66
CA ARG A 307 24.21 -5.30 -4.09
C ARG A 307 25.17 -6.45 -4.39
N LEU A 308 26.20 -6.16 -5.17
CA LEU A 308 27.33 -7.07 -5.37
C LEU A 308 27.91 -7.55 -4.03
N GLY A 309 28.11 -8.85 -3.90
CA GLY A 309 28.61 -9.50 -2.70
C GLY A 309 27.54 -9.88 -1.67
N GLN A 310 26.33 -9.32 -1.74
CA GLN A 310 25.26 -9.67 -0.80
C GLN A 310 24.73 -11.07 -1.05
N ILE A 311 24.29 -11.72 0.02
CA ILE A 311 23.57 -12.98 -0.06
C ILE A 311 22.08 -12.65 -0.23
N MET A 312 21.48 -13.12 -1.32
CA MET A 312 20.04 -13.22 -1.48
C MET A 312 19.57 -14.42 -0.66
N PRO A 313 18.82 -14.25 0.45
CA PRO A 313 18.37 -15.38 1.26
C PRO A 313 17.42 -16.24 0.44
N ARG A 314 17.79 -17.52 0.28
CA ARG A 314 16.99 -18.53 -0.40
C ARG A 314 17.55 -19.93 -0.19
N ALA A 315 16.70 -20.87 0.21
CA ALA A 315 17.10 -22.27 0.28
C ALA A 315 15.89 -23.19 0.17
N GLY A 316 16.09 -24.40 -0.34
CA GLY A 316 15.07 -25.45 -0.24
C GLY A 316 14.86 -25.86 1.22
N TRP A 317 13.61 -26.10 1.60
CA TRP A 317 13.25 -26.59 2.93
C TRP A 317 12.96 -28.10 2.90
N PRO A 318 13.40 -28.89 3.89
CA PRO A 318 14.21 -28.49 5.06
C PRO A 318 15.73 -28.54 4.82
N ASP A 319 16.17 -29.11 3.69
CA ASP A 319 17.55 -29.56 3.49
C ASP A 319 18.58 -28.45 3.25
N GLY A 320 18.15 -27.21 3.03
CA GLY A 320 19.05 -26.10 2.75
C GLY A 320 19.74 -26.18 1.40
N LYS A 321 19.12 -26.88 0.43
CA LYS A 321 19.70 -27.14 -0.90
C LYS A 321 18.93 -26.46 -2.02
N LEU A 322 19.64 -26.08 -3.09
CA LEU A 322 19.07 -25.58 -4.33
C LEU A 322 19.64 -26.32 -5.54
N ALA A 323 18.83 -26.44 -6.58
CA ALA A 323 19.27 -26.83 -7.91
C ALA A 323 20.13 -25.69 -8.51
N VAL A 324 21.36 -26.02 -8.87
CA VAL A 324 22.36 -25.11 -9.45
C VAL A 324 22.99 -25.77 -10.67
N LEU A 325 23.68 -25.00 -11.51
CA LEU A 325 24.49 -25.58 -12.57
C LEU A 325 25.76 -26.23 -12.01
N PRO A 326 26.29 -27.27 -12.66
CA PRO A 326 27.64 -27.77 -12.38
C PRO A 326 28.69 -26.64 -12.48
N SER A 327 29.74 -26.66 -11.66
CA SER A 327 30.73 -25.57 -11.56
C SER A 327 31.40 -25.23 -12.90
N GLU A 328 31.66 -26.25 -13.72
CA GLU A 328 32.20 -26.14 -15.08
C GLU A 328 31.34 -25.30 -16.02
N SER A 329 30.05 -25.14 -15.71
CA SER A 329 29.11 -24.32 -16.47
C SER A 329 29.42 -22.82 -16.39
N SER A 330 30.19 -22.40 -15.40
CA SER A 330 30.66 -21.01 -15.28
C SER A 330 31.51 -20.57 -16.48
N ALA A 331 32.12 -21.52 -17.19
CA ALA A 331 32.92 -21.26 -18.38
C ALA A 331 32.11 -21.36 -19.69
N TRP A 332 30.80 -21.64 -19.63
CA TRP A 332 29.99 -21.77 -20.84
C TRP A 332 29.88 -20.43 -21.60
N PRO A 333 30.18 -20.42 -22.90
CA PRO A 333 30.07 -19.20 -23.71
C PRO A 333 28.66 -18.61 -23.68
N GLY A 334 28.58 -17.29 -23.51
CA GLY A 334 27.32 -16.55 -23.58
C GLY A 334 26.41 -16.68 -22.36
N ILE A 335 26.90 -17.21 -21.24
CA ILE A 335 26.20 -17.19 -19.96
C ILE A 335 26.82 -16.16 -19.01
N GLU A 336 25.98 -15.37 -18.40
CA GLU A 336 26.30 -14.46 -17.31
C GLU A 336 25.85 -15.08 -15.99
N VAL A 337 26.80 -15.31 -15.07
CA VAL A 337 26.47 -15.74 -13.71
C VAL A 337 26.09 -14.49 -12.90
N LEU A 338 24.85 -14.47 -12.39
CA LEU A 338 24.35 -13.35 -11.58
C LEU A 338 24.50 -13.61 -10.09
N ALA A 339 24.32 -14.87 -9.64
CA ALA A 339 24.56 -15.26 -8.27
C ALA A 339 25.07 -16.71 -8.18
N VAL A 340 25.91 -16.98 -7.18
CA VAL A 340 26.55 -18.28 -6.95
C VAL A 340 26.16 -18.88 -5.60
N ALA A 341 26.11 -20.21 -5.54
CA ALA A 341 26.07 -20.94 -4.28
C ALA A 341 27.40 -20.80 -3.51
N PRO A 342 27.47 -21.20 -2.22
CA PRO A 342 28.70 -21.11 -1.43
C PRO A 342 29.92 -21.81 -2.05
N GLY A 343 29.72 -22.94 -2.75
CA GLY A 343 30.78 -23.67 -3.46
C GLY A 343 31.20 -23.04 -4.79
N GLY A 344 30.60 -21.91 -5.18
CA GLY A 344 30.88 -21.21 -6.45
C GLY A 344 30.02 -21.68 -7.61
N GLU A 345 29.13 -22.66 -7.42
CA GLU A 345 28.22 -23.13 -8.46
C GLU A 345 27.26 -22.03 -8.93
N PRO A 346 27.00 -21.86 -10.25
CA PRO A 346 26.03 -20.89 -10.73
C PRO A 346 24.60 -21.22 -10.30
N GLY A 347 24.03 -20.43 -9.39
CA GLY A 347 22.68 -20.62 -8.85
C GLY A 347 21.62 -19.70 -9.46
N LEU A 348 22.04 -18.57 -10.03
CA LEU A 348 21.20 -17.68 -10.84
C LEU A 348 22.03 -17.22 -12.04
N VAL A 349 21.54 -17.50 -13.24
CA VAL A 349 22.24 -17.19 -14.48
C VAL A 349 21.33 -16.46 -15.46
N ARG A 350 21.94 -15.70 -16.36
CA ARG A 350 21.30 -15.06 -17.50
C ARG A 350 22.07 -15.36 -18.77
N GLN A 351 21.38 -15.82 -19.79
CA GLN A 351 21.90 -15.97 -21.13
C GLN A 351 21.29 -14.88 -22.02
N PRO A 352 22.04 -13.86 -22.42
CA PRO A 352 21.62 -12.96 -23.48
C PRO A 352 21.41 -13.73 -24.80
N VAL A 353 20.28 -13.50 -25.46
CA VAL A 353 19.96 -14.11 -26.77
C VAL A 353 19.37 -13.01 -27.64
N GLY A 354 20.12 -12.55 -28.64
CA GLY A 354 19.71 -11.43 -29.48
C GLY A 354 19.34 -10.19 -28.65
N LYS A 355 18.10 -9.72 -28.78
CA LYS A 355 17.58 -8.56 -28.04
C LYS A 355 16.98 -8.92 -26.67
N GLY A 356 16.75 -10.19 -26.40
CA GLY A 356 16.14 -10.70 -25.18
C GLY A 356 17.11 -11.50 -24.32
N ALA A 357 16.57 -12.32 -23.43
CA ALA A 357 17.37 -13.18 -22.58
C ALA A 357 16.58 -14.36 -22.01
N ILE A 358 17.32 -15.42 -21.68
CA ILE A 358 16.85 -16.55 -20.88
C ILE A 358 17.54 -16.47 -19.52
N THR A 359 16.76 -16.30 -18.45
CA THR A 359 17.24 -16.29 -17.07
C THR A 359 16.83 -17.59 -16.39
N ALA A 360 17.71 -18.17 -15.57
CA ALA A 360 17.41 -19.42 -14.88
C ALA A 360 17.80 -19.42 -13.41
N CYS A 361 16.90 -19.95 -12.57
CA CYS A 361 17.08 -20.04 -11.12
C CYS A 361 16.15 -21.10 -10.53
N ASP A 362 16.53 -21.73 -9.41
CA ASP A 362 15.69 -22.75 -8.77
C ASP A 362 14.46 -22.13 -8.09
N LEU A 363 13.28 -22.36 -8.67
CA LEU A 363 12.00 -21.95 -8.09
C LEU A 363 11.30 -23.14 -7.45
N LEU A 364 11.46 -24.33 -8.03
CA LEU A 364 10.69 -25.52 -7.68
C LEU A 364 11.10 -26.17 -6.35
N SER A 365 12.31 -25.89 -5.82
CA SER A 365 12.69 -26.34 -4.47
C SER A 365 12.15 -25.43 -3.36
N LEU A 366 11.66 -24.24 -3.69
CA LEU A 366 11.26 -23.25 -2.70
C LEU A 366 9.83 -23.50 -2.22
N ARG A 367 9.65 -23.37 -0.89
CA ARG A 367 8.32 -23.36 -0.29
C ARG A 367 7.63 -22.00 -0.52
N GLU A 368 6.47 -21.81 0.12
CA GLU A 368 5.71 -20.57 -0.05
C GLU A 368 6.49 -19.34 0.46
N PRO A 369 6.44 -18.21 -0.27
CA PRO A 369 6.82 -16.90 0.28
C PRO A 369 5.88 -16.53 1.42
N TYR A 370 6.27 -16.85 2.64
CA TYR A 370 5.56 -16.53 3.86
C TYR A 370 6.42 -15.59 4.69
N CYS A 371 5.79 -14.67 5.42
CA CYS A 371 6.49 -13.63 6.17
C CYS A 371 7.48 -14.15 7.23
N ARG A 372 7.47 -15.44 7.56
CA ARG A 372 8.46 -16.09 8.45
C ARG A 372 9.43 -17.05 7.74
N HIS A 373 9.29 -17.26 6.43
CA HIS A 373 10.15 -18.13 5.63
C HIS A 373 11.28 -17.31 5.00
N VAL A 374 12.34 -17.04 5.76
CA VAL A 374 13.56 -16.34 5.27
C VAL A 374 14.10 -16.97 3.97
N ASP A 375 14.02 -18.29 3.90
CA ASP A 375 14.46 -19.15 2.79
C ASP A 375 13.63 -19.04 1.51
N ALA A 376 12.43 -18.48 1.58
CA ALA A 376 11.51 -18.40 0.44
C ALA A 376 10.85 -17.03 0.28
N TYR A 377 11.19 -16.05 1.13
CA TYR A 377 10.60 -14.71 1.13
C TYR A 377 10.70 -14.05 -0.26
N TYR A 378 11.80 -14.29 -0.97
CA TYR A 378 12.10 -13.73 -2.29
C TYR A 378 11.96 -14.75 -3.44
N ALA A 379 11.22 -15.84 -3.26
CA ALA A 379 11.18 -16.93 -4.26
C ALA A 379 10.83 -16.43 -5.67
N PHE A 380 9.89 -15.47 -5.77
CA PHE A 380 9.44 -14.92 -7.05
C PHE A 380 10.16 -13.64 -7.49
N THR A 381 11.05 -13.05 -6.66
CA THR A 381 11.76 -11.80 -7.01
C THR A 381 12.62 -11.96 -8.28
N PRO A 382 13.41 -13.04 -8.45
CA PRO A 382 14.13 -13.26 -9.71
C PRO A 382 13.20 -13.52 -10.91
N VAL A 383 12.03 -14.09 -10.66
CA VAL A 383 11.03 -14.42 -11.69
C VAL A 383 10.41 -13.14 -12.25
N SER A 384 9.88 -12.28 -11.38
CA SER A 384 9.29 -11.00 -11.80
C SER A 384 10.34 -10.09 -12.45
N GLY A 385 11.56 -10.05 -11.89
CA GLY A 385 12.69 -9.34 -12.49
C GLY A 385 13.02 -9.80 -13.90
N ALA A 386 13.28 -11.10 -14.08
CA ALA A 386 13.58 -11.66 -15.40
C ALA A 386 12.47 -11.41 -16.43
N LEU A 387 11.20 -11.42 -15.99
CA LEU A 387 10.03 -11.23 -16.86
C LEU A 387 9.60 -9.76 -17.01
N GLY A 388 10.44 -8.80 -16.59
CA GLY A 388 10.26 -7.38 -16.93
C GLY A 388 9.60 -6.52 -15.86
N ASN A 389 9.45 -7.03 -14.65
CA ASN A 389 8.98 -6.26 -13.50
C ASN A 389 9.92 -6.39 -12.30
N PRO A 390 11.18 -5.93 -12.41
CA PRO A 390 12.14 -5.99 -11.31
C PRO A 390 11.75 -5.07 -10.16
N VAL A 391 12.37 -5.33 -9.00
CA VAL A 391 12.42 -4.36 -7.90
C VAL A 391 12.94 -3.03 -8.44
N ARG A 392 12.23 -1.93 -8.17
CA ARG A 392 12.54 -0.64 -8.78
C ARG A 392 13.37 0.23 -7.87
N PHE A 393 13.00 0.33 -6.59
CA PHE A 393 13.63 1.26 -5.66
C PHE A 393 14.22 0.57 -4.43
N GLY A 394 13.67 -0.58 -4.06
CA GLY A 394 14.07 -1.29 -2.84
C GLY A 394 15.54 -1.70 -2.77
N GLU A 395 15.99 -1.87 -1.53
CA GLU A 395 17.31 -2.39 -1.18
C GLU A 395 17.20 -3.43 -0.07
N TYR A 396 18.02 -4.46 -0.18
CA TYR A 396 18.23 -5.41 0.88
C TYR A 396 19.27 -4.91 1.89
N TYR A 397 18.87 -4.92 3.17
CA TYR A 397 19.76 -4.70 4.30
C TYR A 397 20.16 -6.06 4.88
N GLU A 398 21.46 -6.26 5.13
CA GLU A 398 22.01 -7.55 5.59
C GLU A 398 21.82 -7.78 7.09
N LYS A 399 21.51 -6.71 7.83
CA LYS A 399 21.18 -6.76 9.26
C LYS A 399 20.24 -5.62 9.63
N ARG A 400 19.45 -5.82 10.68
CA ARG A 400 18.82 -4.73 11.43
C ARG A 400 19.93 -3.99 12.19
N LEU A 401 20.11 -2.73 11.88
CA LEU A 401 21.06 -1.83 12.52
C LEU A 401 20.61 -1.51 13.95
N SER A 402 21.54 -1.19 14.84
CA SER A 402 21.20 -0.48 16.08
C SER A 402 20.73 0.93 15.76
N TYR A 403 20.15 1.63 16.74
CA TYR A 403 19.77 3.04 16.58
C TYR A 403 20.95 3.88 16.09
N GLU A 404 22.13 3.75 16.71
CA GLU A 404 23.34 4.47 16.26
C GLU A 404 23.70 4.09 14.82
N GLY A 405 23.60 2.81 14.44
CA GLY A 405 23.86 2.38 13.07
C GLY A 405 22.90 3.01 12.04
N VAL A 406 21.64 3.26 12.42
CA VAL A 406 20.70 4.00 11.57
C VAL A 406 21.13 5.46 11.42
N VAL A 407 21.54 6.11 12.52
CA VAL A 407 22.04 7.50 12.50
C VAL A 407 23.31 7.62 11.67
N GLU A 408 24.24 6.68 11.80
CA GLU A 408 25.45 6.59 10.99
C GLU A 408 25.13 6.45 9.50
N GLU A 409 24.15 5.63 9.13
CA GLU A 409 23.72 5.49 7.74
C GLU A 409 23.10 6.80 7.20
N MET A 410 22.30 7.50 8.00
CA MET A 410 21.77 8.82 7.64
C MET A 410 22.89 9.85 7.46
N ARG A 411 23.89 9.84 8.35
CA ARG A 411 25.07 10.72 8.30
C ARG A 411 25.91 10.42 7.05
N ARG A 412 26.17 9.15 6.76
CA ARG A 412 26.88 8.71 5.55
C ARG A 412 26.14 9.16 4.29
N LEU A 413 24.81 9.05 4.27
CA LEU A 413 23.99 9.47 3.15
C LEU A 413 24.07 11.00 2.93
N ALA A 414 23.97 11.80 4.00
CA ALA A 414 24.12 13.25 3.91
C ALA A 414 25.53 13.66 3.43
N GLN A 415 26.57 12.97 3.88
CA GLN A 415 27.95 13.20 3.42
C GLN A 415 28.17 12.80 1.95
N ALA A 416 27.48 11.77 1.47
CA ALA A 416 27.56 11.34 0.07
C ALA A 416 26.83 12.30 -0.89
N TYR A 417 25.79 13.00 -0.41
CA TYR A 417 24.98 13.93 -1.19
C TYR A 417 24.80 15.30 -0.50
N PRO A 418 25.89 16.03 -0.17
CA PRO A 418 25.84 17.21 0.71
C PRO A 418 25.07 18.39 0.09
N ASN A 419 24.95 18.43 -1.24
CA ASN A 419 24.19 19.46 -1.96
C ASN A 419 22.68 19.17 -2.03
N VAL A 420 22.25 17.97 -1.64
CA VAL A 420 20.86 17.52 -1.79
C VAL A 420 20.23 17.13 -0.45
N ILE A 421 21.02 16.51 0.45
CA ILE A 421 20.56 15.99 1.73
C ILE A 421 21.26 16.74 2.86
N ARG A 422 20.46 17.29 3.77
CA ARG A 422 20.92 17.85 5.05
C ARG A 422 20.43 16.98 6.21
N LEU A 423 21.36 16.54 7.07
CA LEU A 423 21.02 15.88 8.33
C LEU A 423 20.73 16.95 9.39
N GLU A 424 19.62 16.83 10.12
CA GLU A 424 19.21 17.78 11.16
C GLU A 424 18.90 17.05 12.48
N GLU A 425 19.41 17.57 13.60
CA GLU A 425 19.01 17.15 14.95
C GLU A 425 17.73 17.92 15.32
N GLU A 426 16.64 17.20 15.58
CA GLU A 426 15.33 17.78 15.83
C GLU A 426 15.04 18.04 17.31
N GLY A 427 15.70 17.28 18.18
CA GLY A 427 15.53 17.32 19.63
C GLY A 427 15.94 16.01 20.30
N GLU A 428 15.48 15.84 21.53
CA GLU A 428 15.79 14.70 22.40
C GLU A 428 14.57 13.78 22.56
N ALA A 429 14.80 12.47 22.68
CA ALA A 429 13.81 11.46 23.02
C ALA A 429 13.77 11.19 24.54
N SER A 430 12.79 10.44 25.00
CA SER A 430 12.53 10.19 26.42
C SER A 430 13.64 9.40 27.14
N ASP A 431 14.53 8.74 26.39
CA ASP A 431 15.71 8.03 26.86
C ASP A 431 17.03 8.81 26.70
N GLY A 432 16.96 10.05 26.22
CA GLY A 432 18.13 10.92 26.00
C GLY A 432 18.77 10.82 24.62
N ASN A 433 18.36 9.84 23.80
CA ASN A 433 18.79 9.76 22.40
C ASN A 433 18.34 10.98 21.62
N ARG A 434 19.12 11.39 20.62
CA ARG A 434 18.72 12.48 19.71
C ARG A 434 17.66 11.98 18.72
N ILE A 435 16.88 12.88 18.14
CA ILE A 435 15.97 12.55 17.03
C ILE A 435 16.53 13.24 15.79
N TRP A 436 16.66 12.50 14.69
CA TRP A 436 17.31 12.97 13.47
C TRP A 436 16.37 12.94 12.27
N SER A 437 16.50 13.91 11.38
CA SER A 437 15.79 13.95 10.11
C SER A 437 16.74 14.17 8.91
N LEU A 438 16.35 13.62 7.76
CA LEU A 438 16.95 13.92 6.46
C LEU A 438 16.08 14.97 5.75
N ASN A 439 16.70 16.08 5.33
CA ASN A 439 16.01 17.22 4.74
C ASN A 439 16.48 17.43 3.30
N LEU A 440 15.53 17.53 2.38
CA LEU A 440 15.76 17.72 0.94
C LEU A 440 14.89 18.85 0.40
N GLY A 441 15.31 19.40 -0.75
CA GLY A 441 14.56 20.44 -1.46
C GLY A 441 14.65 21.84 -0.83
N LYS A 442 13.75 22.71 -1.29
CA LYS A 442 13.80 24.16 -1.04
C LYS A 442 13.12 24.55 0.29
N PRO A 443 13.79 25.27 1.21
CA PRO A 443 13.25 25.60 2.54
C PRO A 443 11.89 26.34 2.57
N ASP A 444 11.62 27.19 1.59
CA ASP A 444 10.39 28.00 1.55
C ASP A 444 9.26 27.36 0.72
N ALA A 445 9.48 26.13 0.23
CA ALA A 445 8.49 25.39 -0.54
C ALA A 445 7.52 24.60 0.36
N PRO A 446 6.35 24.16 -0.17
CA PRO A 446 5.43 23.30 0.55
C PRO A 446 6.11 22.08 1.17
N LEU A 447 5.91 21.88 2.48
CA LEU A 447 6.55 20.83 3.27
C LEU A 447 5.77 19.52 3.22
N TYR A 448 6.47 18.47 2.80
CA TYR A 448 6.09 17.08 2.91
C TYR A 448 6.84 16.47 4.09
N PHE A 449 6.10 16.04 5.11
CA PHE A 449 6.68 15.39 6.28
C PHE A 449 6.42 13.89 6.25
N LEU A 450 7.48 13.09 6.08
CA LEU A 450 7.40 11.64 6.00
C LEU A 450 8.07 11.05 7.24
N TYR A 451 7.36 10.24 8.01
CA TYR A 451 7.93 9.65 9.22
C TYR A 451 7.49 8.21 9.44
N ALA A 452 8.24 7.49 10.27
CA ALA A 452 7.95 6.13 10.65
C ALA A 452 8.35 5.87 12.11
N ALA A 453 8.01 4.67 12.59
CA ALA A 453 8.39 4.16 13.90
C ALA A 453 8.02 5.09 15.07
N ALA A 454 6.81 5.68 15.02
CA ALA A 454 6.17 6.22 16.23
C ALA A 454 5.92 5.09 17.25
N HIS A 455 5.55 3.92 16.75
CA HIS A 455 5.72 2.68 17.49
C HIS A 455 7.08 2.07 17.13
N GLY A 456 7.99 1.97 18.09
CA GLY A 456 9.39 1.67 17.77
C GLY A 456 9.65 0.28 17.18
N ALA A 457 8.81 -0.71 17.49
CA ALA A 457 8.88 -2.05 16.92
C ALA A 457 8.46 -2.14 15.44
N GLU A 458 7.92 -1.07 14.86
CA GLU A 458 7.39 -0.99 13.49
C GLU A 458 8.38 -0.21 12.61
N TRP A 459 9.55 -0.80 12.39
CA TRP A 459 10.76 -0.08 12.01
C TRP A 459 11.13 -0.17 10.53
N GLU A 460 10.59 -1.18 9.85
CA GLU A 460 10.89 -1.52 8.46
C GLU A 460 10.60 -0.35 7.50
N PRO A 461 9.47 0.40 7.64
CA PRO A 461 9.24 1.56 6.79
C PRO A 461 10.28 2.67 7.00
N GLY A 462 10.91 2.77 8.18
CA GLY A 462 12.01 3.70 8.42
C GLY A 462 13.20 3.47 7.47
N TYR A 463 13.52 2.20 7.17
CA TYR A 463 14.56 1.83 6.21
C TYR A 463 14.12 2.19 4.78
N GLY A 464 12.83 2.03 4.49
CA GLY A 464 12.22 2.49 3.25
C GLY A 464 12.32 4.00 3.05
N LEU A 465 12.13 4.79 4.10
CA LEU A 465 12.28 6.24 4.06
C LEU A 465 13.74 6.69 3.84
N ILE A 466 14.71 6.01 4.46
CA ILE A 466 16.14 6.25 4.19
C ILE A 466 16.47 5.90 2.73
N THR A 467 15.95 4.77 2.24
CA THR A 467 16.10 4.36 0.84
C THR A 467 15.48 5.39 -0.11
N PHE A 468 14.29 5.89 0.21
CA PHE A 468 13.61 6.93 -0.58
C PHE A 468 14.43 8.23 -0.66
N ALA A 469 15.00 8.69 0.46
CA ALA A 469 15.91 9.84 0.47
C ALA A 469 17.12 9.62 -0.46
N ARG A 470 17.71 8.42 -0.44
CA ARG A 470 18.80 8.05 -1.35
C ARG A 470 18.35 8.08 -2.82
N ARG A 471 17.17 7.54 -3.15
CA ARG A 471 16.62 7.56 -4.51
C ARG A 471 16.32 8.95 -5.04
N LEU A 472 15.89 9.87 -4.17
CA LEU A 472 15.73 11.29 -4.52
C LEU A 472 17.09 11.91 -4.86
N ALA A 473 18.11 11.69 -4.03
CA ALA A 473 19.45 12.24 -4.25
C ALA A 473 20.15 11.68 -5.49
N GLU A 474 19.94 10.40 -5.80
CA GLU A 474 20.38 9.76 -7.04
C GLU A 474 19.62 10.26 -8.29
N GLY A 475 18.56 11.06 -8.12
CA GLY A 475 17.75 11.58 -9.21
C GLY A 475 16.79 10.57 -9.83
N ARG A 476 16.57 9.42 -9.18
CA ARG A 476 15.75 8.30 -9.70
C ARG A 476 14.24 8.56 -9.61
N LEU A 477 13.85 9.69 -9.05
CA LEU A 477 12.47 10.13 -8.84
C LEU A 477 12.19 11.53 -9.44
N ARG A 478 13.10 12.04 -10.28
CA ARG A 478 12.94 13.37 -10.94
C ARG A 478 11.75 13.44 -11.89
N ASP A 479 11.19 12.29 -12.28
CA ASP A 479 9.96 12.21 -13.08
C ASP A 479 8.71 12.61 -12.28
N VAL A 480 8.78 12.60 -10.94
CA VAL A 480 7.63 12.91 -10.07
C VAL A 480 7.91 13.91 -8.95
N VAL A 481 9.15 14.04 -8.51
CA VAL A 481 9.53 14.94 -7.42
C VAL A 481 10.49 16.00 -7.96
N ASP A 482 10.00 17.23 -8.00
CA ASP A 482 10.80 18.41 -8.29
C ASP A 482 11.25 19.08 -6.99
N LEU A 483 12.51 18.88 -6.61
CA LEU A 483 13.10 19.38 -5.36
C LEU A 483 13.16 20.93 -5.29
N GLU A 484 12.98 21.64 -6.41
CA GLU A 484 12.85 23.10 -6.41
C GLU A 484 11.46 23.58 -5.99
N ARG A 485 10.46 22.70 -6.06
CA ARG A 485 9.05 22.99 -5.78
C ARG A 485 8.55 22.43 -4.46
N VAL A 486 9.35 21.63 -3.76
CA VAL A 486 8.96 20.98 -2.49
C VAL A 486 10.06 21.09 -1.45
N ARG A 487 9.64 21.09 -0.18
CA ARG A 487 10.49 20.79 0.97
C ARG A 487 10.13 19.41 1.47
N ILE A 488 11.11 18.55 1.68
CA ILE A 488 10.88 17.20 2.19
C ILE A 488 11.66 17.02 3.49
N LYS A 489 10.96 16.63 4.56
CA LYS A 489 11.56 16.24 5.84
C LYS A 489 11.22 14.78 6.09
N ILE A 490 12.25 13.95 6.22
CA ILE A 490 12.14 12.51 6.45
C ILE A 490 12.65 12.20 7.86
N LEU A 491 11.82 11.62 8.71
CA LEU A 491 12.16 11.23 10.09
C LEU A 491 11.95 9.70 10.23
N PRO A 492 13.00 8.89 9.99
CA PRO A 492 12.87 7.43 9.94
C PRO A 492 12.49 6.77 11.27
N LEU A 493 12.93 7.34 12.40
CA LEU A 493 12.73 6.79 13.74
C LEU A 493 12.25 7.89 14.71
N LEU A 494 10.94 7.99 14.92
CA LEU A 494 10.38 8.91 15.92
C LEU A 494 10.60 8.41 17.35
N ASN A 495 10.64 7.09 17.55
CA ASN A 495 10.81 6.44 18.85
C ASN A 495 12.13 5.63 18.92
N PRO A 496 13.30 6.27 19.13
CA PRO A 496 14.59 5.59 19.26
C PRO A 496 14.60 4.47 20.32
N TYR A 497 14.04 4.74 21.51
CA TYR A 497 13.97 3.76 22.59
C TYR A 497 13.19 2.51 22.17
N GLY A 498 11.97 2.72 21.65
CA GLY A 498 11.10 1.63 21.23
C GLY A 498 11.75 0.82 20.10
N TYR A 499 12.47 1.48 19.19
CA TYR A 499 13.24 0.81 18.15
C TYR A 499 14.32 -0.09 18.74
N GLU A 500 15.17 0.43 19.63
CA GLU A 500 16.26 -0.35 20.21
C GLU A 500 15.75 -1.51 21.08
N LYS A 501 14.61 -1.33 21.75
CA LYS A 501 14.01 -2.33 22.64
C LYS A 501 12.98 -3.24 21.98
N MET A 502 12.70 -3.05 20.69
CA MET A 502 11.60 -3.73 19.99
C MET A 502 10.27 -3.61 20.73
N ARG A 503 9.92 -2.38 21.11
CA ARG A 503 8.69 -2.01 21.83
C ARG A 503 7.86 -1.00 21.05
N ARG A 504 6.55 -1.08 21.24
CA ARG A 504 5.58 -0.09 20.76
C ARG A 504 5.82 1.28 21.41
N HIS A 505 5.86 1.30 22.74
CA HIS A 505 5.93 2.52 23.54
C HIS A 505 7.32 3.17 23.55
N ASN A 506 7.36 4.44 23.97
CA ASN A 506 8.62 5.12 24.27
C ASN A 506 9.20 4.68 25.64
N ALA A 507 10.27 5.32 26.11
CA ALA A 507 10.97 4.94 27.35
C ALA A 507 10.12 5.05 28.63
N ARG A 508 9.03 5.84 28.57
CA ARG A 508 8.11 6.08 29.69
C ARG A 508 6.83 5.25 29.59
N GLY A 509 6.76 4.30 28.65
CA GLY A 509 5.59 3.45 28.45
C GLY A 509 4.41 4.18 27.80
N VAL A 510 4.64 5.30 27.12
CA VAL A 510 3.60 6.07 26.42
C VAL A 510 3.50 5.64 24.96
N ASP A 511 2.28 5.48 24.45
CA ASP A 511 2.01 5.30 23.03
C ASP A 511 2.11 6.66 22.34
N LEU A 512 3.17 6.86 21.54
CA LEU A 512 3.38 8.12 20.82
C LEU A 512 2.24 8.41 19.84
N ASN A 513 1.57 7.40 19.28
CA ASN A 513 0.41 7.60 18.42
C ASN A 513 -0.91 7.79 19.22
N ARG A 514 -0.80 8.19 20.49
CA ARG A 514 -1.88 8.74 21.32
C ARG A 514 -1.56 10.11 21.93
N GLN A 515 -0.45 10.72 21.51
CA GLN A 515 0.04 12.01 22.02
C GLN A 515 -0.51 13.24 21.29
N GLY A 516 -1.34 13.06 20.27
CA GLY A 516 -2.01 14.16 19.57
C GLY A 516 -3.02 14.88 20.46
N ASP A 517 -3.36 16.13 20.13
CA ASP A 517 -4.34 16.93 20.89
C ASP A 517 -5.80 16.70 20.44
N PHE A 518 -6.01 16.05 19.29
CA PHE A 518 -7.34 15.84 18.73
C PHE A 518 -8.15 14.83 19.56
N GLU A 519 -9.26 15.27 20.16
CA GLU A 519 -10.15 14.43 21.00
C GLU A 519 -9.42 13.76 22.18
N TRP A 520 -8.29 14.31 22.64
CA TRP A 520 -7.46 13.70 23.68
C TRP A 520 -8.18 13.56 25.02
N GLU A 521 -8.97 14.55 25.43
CA GLU A 521 -9.74 14.53 26.68
C GLU A 521 -10.84 13.46 26.68
N ARG A 522 -11.44 13.19 25.51
CA ARG A 522 -12.50 12.17 25.37
C ARG A 522 -11.95 10.75 25.23
N PHE A 523 -10.69 10.62 24.84
CA PHE A 523 -10.07 9.33 24.64
C PHE A 523 -9.67 8.69 25.98
N SER A 524 -10.17 7.48 26.21
CA SER A 524 -9.70 6.59 27.26
C SER A 524 -9.32 5.26 26.62
N GLY A 525 -8.12 4.78 26.94
CA GLY A 525 -7.65 3.48 26.50
C GLY A 525 -8.19 2.34 27.35
N ARG A 526 -7.51 1.19 27.32
CA ARG A 526 -7.85 0.04 28.15
C ARG A 526 -6.67 -0.30 29.06
N ASP A 527 -6.98 -0.69 30.29
CA ASP A 527 -6.07 -1.47 31.14
C ASP A 527 -5.82 -2.82 30.47
N SER A 528 -4.77 -2.85 29.67
CA SER A 528 -4.36 -3.95 28.81
C SER A 528 -3.37 -4.88 29.50
N ASN A 529 -2.65 -4.37 30.51
CA ASN A 529 -1.75 -5.15 31.35
C ASN A 529 -2.49 -5.87 32.51
N LYS A 530 -3.74 -5.47 32.78
CA LYS A 530 -4.66 -6.01 33.80
C LYS A 530 -4.20 -5.74 35.24
N ASP A 531 -3.56 -4.61 35.49
CA ASP A 531 -3.11 -4.21 36.84
C ASP A 531 -4.16 -3.40 37.63
N GLY A 532 -5.31 -3.11 37.02
CA GLY A 532 -6.42 -2.36 37.59
C GLY A 532 -6.39 -0.87 37.28
N VAL A 533 -5.38 -0.36 36.57
CA VAL A 533 -5.20 1.07 36.29
C VAL A 533 -4.79 1.30 34.84
N TYR A 534 -5.54 2.14 34.12
CA TYR A 534 -5.09 2.61 32.80
C TYR A 534 -3.89 3.55 32.97
N GLY A 535 -2.71 3.13 32.50
CA GLY A 535 -1.43 3.79 32.82
C GLY A 535 -0.25 3.38 31.94
N PRO A 536 0.98 3.79 32.30
CA PRO A 536 2.20 3.48 31.54
C PRO A 536 2.34 1.99 31.16
N ASN A 537 2.71 1.75 29.90
CA ASN A 537 2.83 0.45 29.24
C ASN A 537 1.51 -0.21 28.83
N ASP A 538 0.35 0.39 29.13
CA ASP A 538 -0.86 -0.02 28.45
C ASP A 538 -0.79 0.25 26.96
N PHE A 539 -1.35 -0.66 26.16
CA PHE A 539 -1.24 -0.70 24.71
C PHE A 539 -1.45 0.66 24.04
N ASP A 540 -2.43 1.44 24.52
CA ASP A 540 -2.80 2.76 24.04
C ASP A 540 -2.74 3.83 25.14
N TRP A 541 -1.83 3.72 26.11
CA TRP A 541 -1.61 4.75 27.12
C TRP A 541 -1.24 6.10 26.48
N LYS A 542 -2.11 7.09 26.67
CA LYS A 542 -2.03 8.40 26.00
C LYS A 542 -1.10 9.41 26.67
N GLY A 543 -0.48 9.06 27.79
CA GLY A 543 0.29 9.99 28.63
C GLY A 543 -0.59 10.88 29.51
N THR A 544 0.03 11.84 30.20
CA THR A 544 -0.64 12.71 31.18
C THR A 544 -1.20 14.00 30.58
N ALA A 545 -0.77 14.38 29.38
CA ALA A 545 -1.27 15.52 28.61
C ALA A 545 -0.92 15.31 27.12
N PRO A 546 -1.60 15.98 26.18
CA PRO A 546 -1.15 16.04 24.79
C PRO A 546 0.30 16.55 24.70
N PHE A 547 1.12 15.89 23.88
CA PHE A 547 2.53 16.23 23.70
C PHE A 547 3.35 16.30 25.01
N SER A 548 3.00 15.48 26.02
CA SER A 548 3.82 15.31 27.23
C SER A 548 5.19 14.70 26.92
N GLU A 549 5.27 13.86 25.90
CA GLU A 549 6.49 13.17 25.52
C GLU A 549 7.42 14.04 24.67
N PRO A 550 8.74 14.02 24.92
CA PRO A 550 9.68 14.84 24.17
C PRO A 550 9.73 14.48 22.67
N GLU A 551 9.52 13.21 22.31
CA GLU A 551 9.36 12.78 20.90
C GLU A 551 8.13 13.44 20.26
N ALA A 552 7.01 13.49 20.99
CA ALA A 552 5.78 14.11 20.52
C ALA A 552 5.92 15.64 20.40
N ARG A 553 6.76 16.27 21.24
CA ARG A 553 7.10 17.70 21.10
C ARG A 553 7.95 17.98 19.87
N VAL A 554 8.87 17.09 19.51
CA VAL A 554 9.60 17.15 18.23
C VAL A 554 8.63 17.05 17.05
N TYR A 555 7.72 16.08 17.08
CA TYR A 555 6.66 15.96 16.08
C TYR A 555 5.85 17.27 15.98
N ARG A 556 5.37 17.80 17.13
CA ARG A 556 4.59 19.03 17.19
C ARG A 556 5.32 20.21 16.57
N LYS A 557 6.61 20.39 16.85
CA LYS A 557 7.46 21.45 16.26
C LYS A 557 7.42 21.37 14.73
N ILE A 558 7.56 20.18 14.16
CA ILE A 558 7.56 19.96 12.71
C ILE A 558 6.18 20.25 12.12
N VAL A 559 5.11 19.71 12.69
CA VAL A 559 3.77 19.87 12.11
C VAL A 559 3.14 21.25 12.36
N SER A 560 3.75 22.06 13.21
CA SER A 560 3.38 23.47 13.40
C SER A 560 3.97 24.39 12.33
N ASP A 561 4.82 23.87 11.44
CA ASP A 561 5.35 24.63 10.31
C ASP A 561 4.19 25.09 9.40
N PRO A 562 4.01 26.39 9.15
CA PRO A 562 2.92 26.89 8.31
C PRO A 562 3.03 26.39 6.86
N ALA A 563 4.22 26.00 6.40
CA ALA A 563 4.43 25.40 5.09
C ALA A 563 4.04 23.92 5.02
N LEU A 564 3.70 23.25 6.14
CA LEU A 564 3.24 21.86 6.11
C LEU A 564 2.04 21.73 5.17
N PHE A 565 2.23 20.94 4.13
CA PHE A 565 1.23 20.68 3.10
C PHE A 565 0.64 19.27 3.24
N CYS A 566 1.51 18.27 3.38
CA CYS A 566 1.12 16.87 3.48
C CYS A 566 2.02 16.12 4.46
N LEU A 567 1.44 15.21 5.23
CA LEU A 567 2.20 14.23 6.00
C LEU A 567 1.94 12.79 5.53
N LEU A 568 2.94 11.93 5.69
CA LEU A 568 2.82 10.50 5.48
C LEU A 568 3.42 9.79 6.69
N ASP A 569 2.57 9.08 7.42
CA ASP A 569 2.90 8.31 8.60
C ASP A 569 2.97 6.83 8.23
N PHE A 570 4.11 6.18 8.47
CA PHE A 570 4.24 4.75 8.29
C PHE A 570 4.23 4.03 9.63
N HIS A 571 3.31 3.07 9.72
CA HIS A 571 3.17 2.11 10.78
C HIS A 571 3.30 0.69 10.23
N GLY A 572 3.21 -0.29 11.11
CA GLY A 572 3.07 -1.66 10.67
C GLY A 572 2.66 -2.65 11.72
N ASN A 573 2.27 -3.84 11.28
CA ASN A 573 1.81 -4.89 12.18
C ASN A 573 2.36 -6.27 11.77
N SER A 574 2.27 -7.24 12.68
CA SER A 574 2.58 -8.64 12.37
C SER A 574 1.38 -9.40 11.79
N GLY A 575 0.14 -8.95 12.08
CA GLY A 575 -1.10 -9.60 11.63
C GLY A 575 -1.57 -9.12 10.26
N ALA A 576 -2.14 -10.00 9.43
CA ALA A 576 -2.55 -9.63 8.07
C ALA A 576 -3.75 -8.67 8.05
N ASN A 577 -4.63 -8.76 9.04
CA ASN A 577 -5.85 -7.95 9.13
C ASN A 577 -5.58 -6.45 9.28
N ASP A 578 -4.41 -6.09 9.81
CA ASP A 578 -4.04 -4.72 10.13
C ASP A 578 -2.93 -4.17 9.22
N ASN A 579 -2.67 -4.81 8.09
CA ASN A 579 -1.61 -4.45 7.14
C ASN A 579 -2.17 -4.25 5.74
N LYS A 580 -1.32 -3.75 4.84
CA LYS A 580 -1.68 -3.45 3.44
C LYS A 580 -2.88 -2.50 3.37
N LEU A 581 -2.92 -1.55 4.29
CA LEU A 581 -4.04 -0.62 4.40
C LEU A 581 -3.54 0.79 4.72
N ALA A 582 -4.36 1.78 4.41
CA ALA A 582 -4.10 3.16 4.75
C ALA A 582 -5.31 3.79 5.45
N PHE A 583 -5.04 4.73 6.35
CA PHE A 583 -6.02 5.55 7.02
C PHE A 583 -5.81 7.00 6.65
N HIS A 584 -6.81 7.65 6.06
CA HIS A 584 -6.76 9.09 5.88
C HIS A 584 -7.23 9.77 7.17
N ALA A 585 -6.52 10.80 7.61
CA ALA A 585 -6.79 11.44 8.89
C ALA A 585 -8.22 12.02 8.98
N PHE A 586 -8.83 11.88 10.16
CA PHE A 586 -10.20 12.33 10.43
C PHE A 586 -10.31 13.87 10.40
N SER A 587 -9.28 14.57 10.85
CA SER A 587 -9.22 16.05 10.86
C SER A 587 -8.72 16.67 9.55
N ALA A 588 -8.42 15.84 8.55
CA ALA A 588 -7.82 16.27 7.30
C ALA A 588 -8.74 17.15 6.44
N HIS A 589 -8.10 17.85 5.49
CA HIS A 589 -8.74 18.56 4.40
C HIS A 589 -9.82 17.69 3.72
N PRO A 590 -10.98 18.25 3.31
CA PRO A 590 -12.09 17.48 2.73
C PRO A 590 -11.70 16.61 1.53
N ASP A 591 -10.71 17.04 0.73
CA ASP A 591 -10.22 16.31 -0.44
C ASP A 591 -9.16 15.25 -0.17
N ASN A 592 -8.76 15.06 1.09
CA ASN A 592 -7.74 14.09 1.46
C ASN A 592 -8.15 12.64 1.11
N GLU A 593 -9.43 12.30 1.29
CA GLU A 593 -9.95 10.97 0.96
C GLU A 593 -9.80 10.63 -0.53
N LEU A 594 -10.13 11.56 -1.43
CA LEU A 594 -9.97 11.37 -2.88
C LEU A 594 -8.51 11.14 -3.26
N LYS A 595 -7.60 11.90 -2.63
CA LYS A 595 -6.17 11.78 -2.87
C LYS A 595 -5.60 10.48 -2.30
N ALA A 596 -6.14 9.98 -1.19
CA ALA A 596 -5.74 8.69 -0.62
C ALA A 596 -6.08 7.52 -1.56
N TRP A 597 -7.26 7.51 -2.18
CA TRP A 597 -7.58 6.51 -3.21
C TRP A 597 -6.72 6.63 -4.46
N GLU A 598 -6.37 7.85 -4.87
CA GLU A 598 -5.48 8.04 -6.01
C GLU A 598 -4.07 7.52 -5.71
N LEU A 599 -3.55 7.77 -4.50
CA LEU A 599 -2.29 7.18 -4.03
C LEU A 599 -2.35 5.65 -4.08
N GLN A 600 -3.43 5.05 -3.57
CA GLN A 600 -3.62 3.60 -3.61
C GLN A 600 -3.61 3.05 -5.03
N ARG A 601 -4.36 3.70 -5.94
CA ARG A 601 -4.42 3.30 -7.35
C ARG A 601 -3.04 3.31 -7.99
N ILE A 602 -2.30 4.42 -7.86
CA ILE A 602 -0.96 4.60 -8.42
C ILE A 602 0.02 3.59 -7.82
N THR A 603 -0.04 3.37 -6.50
CA THR A 603 0.79 2.39 -5.79
C THR A 603 0.56 0.99 -6.34
N ASN A 604 -0.70 0.57 -6.44
CA ASN A 604 -1.06 -0.79 -6.85
C ASN A 604 -0.75 -1.04 -8.32
N GLU A 605 -0.98 -0.06 -9.20
CA GLU A 605 -0.61 -0.15 -10.61
C GLU A 605 0.89 -0.43 -10.80
N ARG A 606 1.72 0.09 -9.90
CA ARG A 606 3.17 -0.08 -9.96
C ARG A 606 3.66 -1.35 -9.29
N LEU A 607 3.07 -1.75 -8.16
CA LEU A 607 3.51 -2.92 -7.38
C LEU A 607 2.99 -4.26 -7.91
N ARG A 608 1.88 -4.24 -8.64
CA ARG A 608 1.27 -5.44 -9.21
C ARG A 608 2.24 -6.26 -10.03
N GLY A 609 2.22 -7.58 -9.82
CA GLY A 609 3.09 -8.54 -10.49
C GLY A 609 4.57 -8.47 -10.09
N ARG A 610 4.91 -7.78 -8.98
CA ARG A 610 6.30 -7.62 -8.52
C ARG A 610 6.64 -8.49 -7.32
N HIS A 611 5.84 -8.38 -6.27
CA HIS A 611 6.06 -9.03 -4.98
C HIS A 611 4.91 -9.96 -4.62
N LEU A 612 5.24 -11.14 -4.11
CA LEU A 612 4.28 -12.15 -3.63
C LEU A 612 4.63 -12.51 -2.20
N LEU A 613 3.68 -12.40 -1.27
CA LEU A 613 3.91 -12.72 0.14
C LEU A 613 2.62 -13.19 0.79
N ARG A 614 2.72 -14.25 1.60
CA ARG A 614 1.71 -14.64 2.60
C ARG A 614 2.08 -14.03 3.95
N GLN A 615 1.14 -13.34 4.58
CA GLN A 615 1.24 -12.82 5.94
C GLN A 615 0.69 -13.82 6.97
N ASN A 616 0.89 -13.56 8.27
CA ASN A 616 0.57 -14.52 9.35
C ASN A 616 -0.85 -15.12 9.27
N ASP A 617 -1.86 -14.28 9.04
CA ASP A 617 -3.28 -14.68 9.09
C ASP A 617 -3.87 -14.92 7.69
N GLU A 618 -3.07 -14.84 6.62
CA GLU A 618 -3.50 -15.17 5.26
C GLU A 618 -3.42 -16.68 5.01
N THR A 619 -4.43 -17.23 4.33
CA THR A 619 -4.47 -18.64 3.95
C THR A 619 -3.48 -18.96 2.82
N PHE A 620 -3.27 -18.02 1.89
CA PHE A 620 -2.42 -18.18 0.71
C PHE A 620 -1.65 -16.90 0.44
N ALA A 621 -0.49 -17.01 -0.23
CA ALA A 621 0.25 -15.84 -0.69
C ALA A 621 -0.56 -14.99 -1.66
N SER A 622 -0.45 -13.66 -1.54
CA SER A 622 -1.10 -12.66 -2.37
C SER A 622 -0.08 -11.67 -2.94
N CYS A 623 -0.44 -10.96 -4.01
CA CYS A 623 0.38 -9.83 -4.48
C CYS A 623 0.47 -8.78 -3.35
N TYR A 624 1.67 -8.26 -3.09
CA TYR A 624 1.83 -7.24 -2.04
C TYR A 624 1.37 -5.86 -2.53
N LEU A 625 0.10 -5.55 -2.29
CA LEU A 625 -0.58 -4.32 -2.73
C LEU A 625 -1.08 -3.52 -1.51
N LEU A 626 -1.41 -2.25 -1.71
CA LEU A 626 -2.19 -1.47 -0.76
C LEU A 626 -3.68 -1.78 -0.98
N GLU A 627 -4.23 -2.69 -0.21
CA GLU A 627 -5.54 -3.29 -0.46
C GLU A 627 -6.71 -2.38 -0.04
N ARG A 628 -6.56 -1.65 1.07
CA ARG A 628 -7.70 -0.97 1.70
C ARG A 628 -7.33 0.46 2.09
N VAL A 629 -8.28 1.39 1.93
CA VAL A 629 -8.17 2.77 2.39
C VAL A 629 -9.42 3.11 3.19
N TYR A 630 -9.21 3.57 4.43
CA TYR A 630 -10.27 3.88 5.39
C TYR A 630 -10.15 5.31 5.90
N SER A 631 -11.26 5.82 6.46
CA SER A 631 -11.17 6.96 7.38
C SER A 631 -10.57 6.49 8.69
N ASP A 632 -9.63 7.25 9.25
CA ASP A 632 -9.31 7.11 10.67
C ASP A 632 -10.52 7.50 11.52
N SER A 633 -10.49 7.06 12.75
CA SER A 633 -11.39 7.38 13.86
C SER A 633 -11.01 8.69 14.57
N PRO A 634 -11.96 9.33 15.28
CA PRO A 634 -11.69 10.53 16.08
C PRO A 634 -10.96 10.18 17.38
N ARG A 635 -9.65 9.94 17.28
CA ARG A 635 -8.74 9.59 18.39
C ARG A 635 -7.49 10.50 18.37
N PRO A 636 -6.73 10.61 19.48
CA PRO A 636 -5.54 11.47 19.59
C PRO A 636 -4.30 10.89 18.88
N THR A 637 -4.48 10.37 17.66
CA THR A 637 -3.38 9.96 16.80
C THR A 637 -2.60 11.18 16.35
N LEU A 638 -1.29 11.00 16.11
CA LEU A 638 -0.42 12.08 15.66
C LEU A 638 -0.92 12.64 14.32
N GLN A 639 -1.29 11.77 13.38
CA GLN A 639 -1.84 12.18 12.08
C GLN A 639 -3.08 13.07 12.21
N ASN A 640 -4.00 12.81 13.15
CA ASN A 640 -5.19 13.64 13.36
C ASN A 640 -4.84 15.03 13.92
N THR A 641 -3.67 15.20 14.50
CA THR A 641 -3.18 16.53 14.85
C THR A 641 -2.50 17.18 13.65
N GLY A 642 -1.50 16.54 13.07
CA GLY A 642 -0.67 17.15 12.02
C GLY A 642 -1.43 17.44 10.73
N ALA A 643 -2.42 16.61 10.38
CA ALA A 643 -3.19 16.76 9.16
C ALA A 643 -4.37 17.72 9.31
N ARG A 644 -4.59 18.35 10.48
CA ARG A 644 -5.76 19.21 10.71
C ARG A 644 -5.85 20.32 9.66
N GLY A 645 -6.89 20.27 8.82
CA GLY A 645 -7.11 21.20 7.70
C GLY A 645 -6.14 21.05 6.50
N ARG A 646 -5.29 20.02 6.51
CA ARG A 646 -4.23 19.73 5.54
C ARG A 646 -4.35 18.31 5.00
N PHE A 647 -3.37 17.84 4.23
CA PHE A 647 -3.32 16.47 3.75
C PHE A 647 -2.51 15.56 4.68
N GLY A 648 -2.93 14.31 4.80
CA GLY A 648 -2.30 13.37 5.71
C GLY A 648 -2.81 11.96 5.57
N LEU A 649 -1.89 11.01 5.49
CA LEU A 649 -2.20 9.59 5.39
C LEU A 649 -1.30 8.81 6.35
N LEU A 650 -1.90 7.82 7.02
CA LEU A 650 -1.17 6.76 7.70
C LEU A 650 -1.23 5.49 6.83
N ILE A 651 -0.13 4.77 6.71
CA ILE A 651 -0.06 3.49 6.00
C ILE A 651 0.47 2.41 6.95
N GLU A 652 -0.24 1.28 7.03
CA GLU A 652 0.16 0.09 7.78
C GLU A 652 0.77 -0.97 6.84
N LEU A 653 2.03 -1.34 7.08
CA LEU A 653 2.76 -2.37 6.34
C LEU A 653 3.13 -3.56 7.23
N THR A 654 3.38 -4.72 6.63
CA THR A 654 3.87 -5.89 7.38
C THR A 654 5.19 -5.55 8.06
N ALA A 655 5.25 -5.72 9.37
CA ALA A 655 6.37 -5.24 10.18
C ALA A 655 6.64 -6.16 11.38
N ILE A 656 7.50 -5.70 12.29
CA ILE A 656 7.87 -6.39 13.54
C ILE A 656 8.70 -7.65 13.24
N TYR A 657 9.49 -7.61 12.17
CA TYR A 657 10.46 -8.64 11.88
C TYR A 657 11.60 -8.61 12.93
N PRO A 658 12.06 -9.78 13.36
CA PRO A 658 13.19 -9.89 14.27
C PRO A 658 14.53 -9.56 13.60
N GLU A 659 14.57 -9.51 12.26
CA GLU A 659 15.73 -9.16 11.46
C GLU A 659 15.28 -8.58 10.10
N SER A 660 16.24 -8.12 9.30
CA SER A 660 16.11 -7.40 8.04
C SER A 660 15.86 -8.25 6.80
N TYR A 661 15.56 -9.54 6.97
CA TYR A 661 15.32 -10.44 5.84
C TYR A 661 14.18 -10.02 4.91
N GLY A 662 13.22 -9.19 5.35
CA GLY A 662 12.12 -8.67 4.52
C GLY A 662 12.38 -7.29 3.90
N THR A 663 13.53 -6.67 4.15
CA THR A 663 13.77 -5.24 3.85
C THR A 663 13.73 -4.89 2.37
N LEU A 664 14.07 -5.79 1.45
CA LEU A 664 13.99 -5.51 0.01
C LEU A 664 12.56 -5.18 -0.42
N LEU A 665 11.59 -6.00 0.00
CA LEU A 665 10.18 -5.75 -0.28
C LEU A 665 9.72 -4.47 0.43
N GLN A 666 10.02 -4.34 1.72
CA GLN A 666 9.56 -3.22 2.55
C GLN A 666 10.04 -1.87 2.02
N THR A 667 11.31 -1.78 1.65
CA THR A 667 11.91 -0.55 1.11
C THR A 667 11.36 -0.22 -0.27
N ASP A 668 11.13 -1.21 -1.13
CA ASP A 668 10.53 -1.00 -2.45
C ASP A 668 9.09 -0.48 -2.35
N VAL A 669 8.27 -1.12 -1.51
CA VAL A 669 6.88 -0.73 -1.27
C VAL A 669 6.80 0.67 -0.66
N THR A 670 7.61 0.95 0.36
CA THR A 670 7.68 2.29 0.98
C THR A 670 8.05 3.36 -0.05
N CYS A 671 9.06 3.10 -0.89
CA CYS A 671 9.47 4.03 -1.94
C CYS A 671 8.37 4.27 -2.98
N GLU A 672 7.65 3.22 -3.42
CA GLU A 672 6.55 3.37 -4.37
C GLU A 672 5.36 4.14 -3.78
N MET A 673 5.08 3.96 -2.49
CA MET A 673 4.04 4.73 -1.79
C MET A 673 4.44 6.19 -1.63
N CYS A 674 5.68 6.49 -1.26
CA CYS A 674 6.20 7.86 -1.24
C CYS A 674 6.15 8.48 -2.64
N ARG A 675 6.53 7.74 -3.69
CA ARG A 675 6.41 8.20 -5.09
C ARG A 675 4.94 8.53 -5.44
N ALA A 676 4.01 7.66 -5.07
CA ALA A 676 2.58 7.86 -5.31
C ALA A 676 2.02 9.06 -4.55
N LEU A 677 2.54 9.37 -3.35
CA LEU A 677 2.21 10.58 -2.60
C LEU A 677 2.45 11.85 -3.42
N PHE A 678 3.63 12.02 -4.02
CA PHE A 678 3.94 13.24 -4.80
C PHE A 678 3.07 13.39 -6.06
N LEU A 679 2.54 12.29 -6.60
CA LEU A 679 1.61 12.32 -7.74
C LEU A 679 0.17 12.62 -7.31
N ALA A 680 -0.31 12.02 -6.22
CA ALA A 680 -1.67 12.19 -5.73
C ALA A 680 -1.86 13.53 -4.96
N TYR A 681 -0.78 14.03 -4.36
CA TYR A 681 -0.72 15.26 -3.59
C TYR A 681 0.32 16.21 -4.22
N PRO A 682 0.09 16.70 -5.45
CA PRO A 682 1.03 17.62 -6.08
C PRO A 682 1.11 18.93 -5.28
N PRO A 683 2.28 19.58 -5.20
CA PRO A 683 2.40 20.86 -4.52
C PRO A 683 1.51 21.89 -5.20
N PRO A 684 0.93 22.86 -4.47
CA PRO A 684 0.16 23.95 -5.05
C PRO A 684 0.92 24.62 -6.20
N GLN A 685 0.19 25.06 -7.23
CA GLN A 685 0.76 25.91 -8.27
C GLN A 685 1.14 27.25 -7.62
N GLN A 686 2.38 27.70 -7.86
CA GLN A 686 2.87 28.99 -7.38
C GLN A 686 2.38 30.12 -8.26
#